data_AF-A0A023BCS6-F1
#
_entry.id   AF-A0A023BCS6-F1
#
_cell.length_a   1.000
_cell.length_b   1.000
_cell.length_c   1.000
_cell.angle_alpha   90.00
_cell.angle_beta   90.00
_cell.angle_gamma   90.00
#
_symmetry.space_group_name_H-M   'P 1'
#
loop_
_entity.id
_entity.type
_entity.pdbx_description
1 polymer ?
#
loop_
_entity_poly.entity_id
_entity_poly.type
_entity_poly.pdbx_seq_one_letter_code
_entity_poly.pdbx_strand_id
1 'polypeptide(L)'
;MRNCHAAQKCRWTAVILGAPVWAVESLPKDAGCPRERAFSVLSPEAQRNAVAGGKTPDPEQPSTTVRLAECSMDPCSLPLATGLAEPWAEAWAEQPEEAWPKSLVEVPREASREGPESGMPESGMSESGMLVIGMPESGMSGSGVETPFEAVVGAWGLLRDAWPECSVPGSMEGSVEARPEPATPRPCEESLSGAWASIVAEALEGLQVEACPPSSLVEDEVSLPNLVAEVLYECLEDEKDQKPALSPEVELGIVKLAQAGVRRELDKRKIKTDMSTPDFECCSWRWLKLALLMRELKYDEFAQLISALETLISRPIGLSDTWFMAGILQLFLSRRGVASWLPSDALLRFGWNCRKMIFRISFPDTVVRLPEREKNINRVCAISKLDWWFCQAKRNIIIDKNTWVSEEWPAALFRVQRALGKQTFDDAVQRMKGVIKPPLDFTNVHYLGCLIKYVETAPPKTNRRFPTTIREAVPSSSNSVPGSSSSQPSLFDEGMSIIADNSVVAKRSVAPEMTGFMARVLQECREKEKKCEESLMTSPAKLGIARFVLTRYRAVLSLKRKSEEKHRRSRIADPFSFCGWRWLCVGGLMNDYLKPELLDKLIADSEKVVPRPKHVSRLWYLACRLQTCLKGADTVQGFGCVEMVPAWWFLNTVIYRDHFPETFGELPMSKTSARLMAFTSKAAHWIATGIHKFRLSSRTWSPTLNDDIVDVFHKVLGDHWFSEMINIIKAKISQIVPEEGPQRMQKLSDKSIMETVMRYAQVGRRSACGFCNAWGFDVPKKRHDMVVDEDEPPTKKSVQ
;
A
#
# COMPACT_ATOMS: atom_id res chain seq x y z
N MET A 1 -26.92 4.80 -47.84
CA MET A 1 -25.45 4.84 -47.65
C MET A 1 -25.03 6.30 -47.48
N ARG A 2 -24.19 6.63 -46.50
CA ARG A 2 -23.54 7.96 -46.36
C ARG A 2 -22.16 7.76 -45.72
N ASN A 3 -21.14 8.41 -46.27
CA ASN A 3 -19.78 8.37 -45.73
C ASN A 3 -19.61 9.44 -44.64
N CYS A 4 -18.85 9.11 -43.58
CA CYS A 4 -18.32 10.08 -42.63
C CYS A 4 -16.87 9.73 -42.27
N HIS A 5 -15.90 10.38 -42.91
CA HIS A 5 -14.53 10.43 -42.41
C HIS A 5 -14.45 11.43 -41.24
N ALA A 6 -13.80 11.04 -40.15
CA ALA A 6 -13.49 11.93 -39.03
C ALA A 6 -12.07 11.67 -38.51
N ALA A 7 -11.07 12.32 -39.13
CA ALA A 7 -9.67 12.24 -38.70
C ALA A 7 -9.34 13.34 -37.67
N GLN A 8 -9.40 13.02 -36.38
CA GLN A 8 -8.98 13.96 -35.33
C GLN A 8 -7.45 13.88 -35.09
N LYS A 9 -6.73 14.91 -35.55
CA LYS A 9 -5.32 15.13 -35.19
C LYS A 9 -5.23 15.69 -33.76
N CYS A 10 -4.79 14.88 -32.81
CA CYS A 10 -4.48 15.34 -31.45
C CYS A 10 -3.21 16.22 -31.44
N ARG A 11 -3.36 17.54 -31.42
CA ARG A 11 -2.27 18.48 -31.08
C ARG A 11 -2.05 18.46 -29.56
N TRP A 12 -0.84 18.14 -29.13
CA TRP A 12 -0.39 18.36 -27.76
C TRP A 12 0.33 19.71 -27.68
N THR A 13 -0.24 20.67 -26.94
CA THR A 13 0.40 21.96 -26.69
C THR A 13 1.20 21.88 -25.38
N ALA A 14 2.53 21.91 -25.47
CA ALA A 14 3.39 21.97 -24.29
C ALA A 14 3.42 23.40 -23.74
N VAL A 15 2.77 23.62 -22.58
CA VAL A 15 2.80 24.90 -21.88
C VAL A 15 4.01 24.96 -20.95
N ILE A 16 5.03 25.72 -21.35
CA ILE A 16 6.20 26.00 -20.50
C ILE A 16 5.89 27.25 -19.68
N LEU A 17 5.62 27.08 -18.39
CA LEU A 17 5.55 28.18 -17.42
C LEU A 17 6.93 28.34 -16.77
N GLY A 18 7.66 29.38 -17.17
CA GLY A 18 8.82 29.86 -16.42
C GLY A 18 8.37 30.58 -15.14
N ALA A 19 9.15 30.44 -14.08
CA ALA A 19 9.04 31.24 -12.86
C ALA A 19 10.44 31.78 -12.50
N PRO A 20 10.57 33.03 -12.02
CA PRO A 20 11.87 33.69 -11.92
C PRO A 20 12.73 33.12 -10.79
N VAL A 21 14.04 33.03 -11.06
CA VAL A 21 15.06 32.83 -10.03
C VAL A 21 15.18 34.11 -9.23
N TRP A 22 14.94 34.04 -7.91
CA TRP A 22 15.29 35.12 -7.00
C TRP A 22 16.70 34.86 -6.47
N ALA A 23 17.63 35.76 -6.78
CA ALA A 23 18.96 35.74 -6.19
C ALA A 23 18.87 36.18 -4.73
N VAL A 24 19.68 35.55 -3.87
CA VAL A 24 19.99 36.01 -2.52
C VAL A 24 21.50 36.00 -2.39
N GLU A 25 22.05 37.10 -1.89
CA GLU A 25 23.49 37.36 -1.90
C GLU A 25 24.27 36.47 -0.93
N SER A 26 25.55 36.28 -1.22
CA SER A 26 26.48 35.50 -0.41
C SER A 26 27.45 36.41 0.34
N LEU A 27 27.63 36.16 1.64
CA LEU A 27 28.85 36.34 2.46
C LEU A 27 28.48 36.32 3.96
N PRO A 28 29.43 36.05 4.89
CA PRO A 28 30.66 35.27 4.78
C PRO A 28 30.58 33.97 5.62
N LYS A 29 31.66 33.18 5.61
CA LYS A 29 31.89 32.10 6.59
C LYS A 29 32.71 32.66 7.75
N ASP A 30 32.54 32.13 8.96
CA ASP A 30 33.71 31.90 9.84
C ASP A 30 33.47 30.82 10.91
N ALA A 31 34.55 30.43 11.60
CA ALA A 31 34.73 29.54 12.75
C ALA A 31 33.56 28.64 13.28
N GLY A 32 33.75 27.36 13.66
CA GLY A 32 34.99 26.57 13.74
C GLY A 32 35.36 26.10 15.16
N CYS A 33 34.61 25.17 15.76
CA CYS A 33 35.09 24.32 16.87
C CYS A 33 34.30 23.00 16.98
N PRO A 34 34.93 21.89 17.43
CA PRO A 34 34.27 20.59 17.59
C PRO A 34 33.50 20.50 18.91
N ARG A 35 32.56 19.55 19.00
CA ARG A 35 31.86 19.21 20.25
C ARG A 35 32.00 17.71 20.52
N GLU A 36 32.85 17.37 21.47
CA GLU A 36 33.10 15.99 21.88
C GLU A 36 31.88 15.35 22.55
N ARG A 37 31.89 14.02 22.63
CA ARG A 37 30.91 13.23 23.37
C ARG A 37 31.60 12.45 24.49
N ALA A 38 31.50 12.95 25.71
CA ALA A 38 31.65 12.09 26.87
C ALA A 38 30.37 11.23 27.02
N PHE A 39 30.53 9.91 27.01
CA PHE A 39 29.55 9.03 27.67
C PHE A 39 29.92 8.96 29.16
N SER A 40 28.92 8.92 30.04
CA SER A 40 29.12 8.46 31.41
C SER A 40 27.87 7.71 31.84
N VAL A 41 28.06 6.41 32.11
CA VAL A 41 27.06 5.55 32.72
C VAL A 41 27.25 5.64 34.22
N LEU A 42 26.19 5.92 34.98
CA LEU A 42 26.05 5.46 36.36
C LEU A 42 24.56 5.35 36.70
N SER A 43 24.21 4.21 37.32
CA SER A 43 23.01 4.06 38.16
C SER A 43 23.49 4.19 39.63
N PRO A 44 22.63 4.55 40.59
CA PRO A 44 21.84 3.50 41.24
C PRO A 44 20.40 3.91 41.58
N GLU A 45 19.70 3.01 42.25
CA GLU A 45 18.28 3.09 42.57
C GLU A 45 17.97 3.74 43.94
N ALA A 46 16.68 4.06 44.11
CA ALA A 46 15.89 3.84 45.32
C ALA A 46 15.79 4.90 46.45
N GLN A 47 14.55 4.95 46.98
CA GLN A 47 14.07 5.39 48.30
C GLN A 47 13.94 6.89 48.68
N ARG A 48 12.66 7.32 48.58
CA ARG A 48 11.83 7.92 49.65
C ARG A 48 12.24 9.27 50.29
N ASN A 49 11.42 10.27 49.98
CA ASN A 49 10.68 11.13 50.93
C ASN A 49 11.38 11.53 52.25
N ALA A 50 11.90 12.77 52.33
CA ALA A 50 11.30 13.83 53.16
C ALA A 50 12.07 15.16 53.02
N VAL A 51 11.36 16.27 52.80
CA VAL A 51 11.85 17.63 53.08
C VAL A 51 10.67 18.42 53.67
N ALA A 52 10.83 18.95 54.88
CA ALA A 52 9.84 19.79 55.54
C ALA A 52 10.56 20.82 56.43
N GLY A 53 10.68 22.05 55.93
CA GLY A 53 11.40 23.15 56.58
C GLY A 53 12.94 23.02 56.50
N GLY A 54 13.69 24.11 56.38
CA GLY A 54 13.29 25.50 56.18
C GLY A 54 14.39 26.49 56.58
N LYS A 55 14.17 27.78 56.26
CA LYS A 55 15.01 28.94 56.61
C LYS A 55 16.33 29.12 55.84
N THR A 56 16.29 30.08 54.91
CA THR A 56 17.29 31.14 54.68
C THR A 56 17.75 31.81 56.00
N PRO A 57 18.90 32.52 56.08
CA PRO A 57 19.41 33.42 55.02
C PRO A 57 20.94 33.53 54.79
N ASP A 58 21.28 33.61 53.49
CA ASP A 58 22.11 34.68 52.89
C ASP A 58 23.61 34.77 53.35
N PRO A 59 24.45 35.73 52.89
CA PRO A 59 25.53 35.32 51.98
C PRO A 59 26.94 35.81 52.37
N GLU A 60 27.98 35.08 51.94
CA GLU A 60 29.31 35.69 51.81
C GLU A 60 30.19 35.01 50.74
N GLN A 61 30.89 35.84 49.96
CA GLN A 61 32.04 35.48 49.12
C GLN A 61 33.31 35.78 49.92
N PRO A 62 34.42 35.04 49.72
CA PRO A 62 35.41 35.57 48.79
C PRO A 62 36.19 34.54 47.94
N SER A 63 36.78 35.05 46.87
CA SER A 63 37.71 34.35 45.97
C SER A 63 39.08 34.08 46.62
N THR A 64 39.75 33.01 46.23
CA THR A 64 41.21 32.85 46.43
C THR A 64 41.88 32.39 45.13
N THR A 65 42.88 33.15 44.69
CA THR A 65 43.62 32.92 43.42
C THR A 65 45.05 32.48 43.72
N VAL A 66 45.46 31.28 43.30
CA VAL A 66 46.86 30.84 43.37
C VAL A 66 47.37 30.23 42.05
N ARG A 67 48.18 31.06 41.38
CA ARG A 67 49.27 30.80 40.44
C ARG A 67 49.56 29.35 39.99
N LEU A 68 49.50 29.19 38.66
CA LEU A 68 50.63 28.85 37.77
C LEU A 68 51.93 28.30 38.41
N ALA A 69 52.41 27.19 37.84
CA ALA A 69 53.82 26.89 37.67
C ALA A 69 54.06 26.32 36.26
N GLU A 70 55.17 26.70 35.64
CA GLU A 70 55.68 26.18 34.36
C GLU A 70 56.57 24.93 34.66
N CYS A 71 57.22 24.19 33.75
CA CYS A 71 57.57 24.41 32.35
C CYS A 71 57.99 23.07 31.67
N SER A 72 58.56 23.18 30.46
CA SER A 72 59.43 22.20 29.76
C SER A 72 58.81 21.22 28.77
N MET A 73 59.37 21.27 27.56
CA MET A 73 59.44 20.19 26.55
C MET A 73 60.62 19.25 26.93
N ASP A 74 61.09 18.21 26.23
CA ASP A 74 60.79 17.57 24.92
C ASP A 74 61.42 16.12 24.97
N PRO A 75 61.76 15.41 23.88
CA PRO A 75 60.92 14.65 22.94
C PRO A 75 61.25 13.12 22.93
N CYS A 76 60.89 12.45 21.82
CA CYS A 76 61.55 11.27 21.21
C CYS A 76 61.00 9.83 21.39
N SER A 77 60.92 9.17 20.21
CA SER A 77 61.15 7.74 19.92
C SER A 77 60.06 6.67 20.14
N LEU A 78 59.63 6.10 19.01
CA LEU A 78 59.14 4.72 18.86
C LEU A 78 60.27 3.70 19.18
N PRO A 79 59.93 2.43 19.49
CA PRO A 79 60.06 1.42 18.45
C PRO A 79 58.91 0.38 18.39
N LEU A 80 58.87 -0.39 17.30
CA LEU A 80 58.09 -1.63 17.20
C LEU A 80 58.78 -2.77 17.96
N ALA A 81 57.99 -3.71 18.50
CA ALA A 81 58.45 -5.07 18.80
C ALA A 81 57.31 -6.10 18.64
N THR A 82 57.65 -7.30 18.18
CA THR A 82 56.75 -8.44 17.93
C THR A 82 56.85 -9.52 19.01
N GLY A 83 55.73 -10.18 19.34
CA GLY A 83 55.67 -11.47 20.05
C GLY A 83 54.20 -11.82 20.37
N LEU A 84 53.57 -12.86 19.82
CA LEU A 84 53.76 -14.32 19.96
C LEU A 84 53.60 -14.86 21.40
N ALA A 85 52.38 -15.34 21.72
CA ALA A 85 52.08 -16.38 22.71
C ALA A 85 50.59 -16.83 22.69
N GLU A 86 50.23 -17.70 21.74
CA GLU A 86 49.20 -18.74 21.93
C GLU A 86 49.94 -20.10 22.14
N PRO A 87 49.29 -21.28 22.33
CA PRO A 87 47.89 -21.61 22.62
C PRO A 87 47.72 -22.56 23.84
N TRP A 88 46.48 -22.99 24.11
CA TRP A 88 46.06 -24.40 24.31
C TRP A 88 44.76 -24.56 23.46
N ALA A 89 44.50 -25.58 22.61
CA ALA A 89 44.69 -27.04 22.74
C ALA A 89 43.72 -27.67 23.77
N GLU A 90 43.12 -28.86 23.61
CA GLU A 90 42.87 -29.74 22.45
C GLU A 90 41.82 -30.81 22.88
N ALA A 91 41.18 -31.62 22.02
CA ALA A 91 41.18 -31.71 20.55
C ALA A 91 39.70 -31.71 20.04
N TRP A 92 39.18 -32.43 19.03
CA TRP A 92 39.59 -33.59 18.22
C TRP A 92 39.17 -33.42 16.74
N ALA A 93 39.74 -34.22 15.85
CA ALA A 93 39.28 -34.45 14.49
C ALA A 93 39.38 -35.95 14.16
N GLU A 94 38.63 -36.43 13.16
CA GLU A 94 39.12 -37.35 12.12
C GLU A 94 38.06 -37.57 11.03
N GLN A 95 38.52 -37.78 9.79
CA GLN A 95 37.78 -38.50 8.74
C GLN A 95 38.50 -39.83 8.51
N PRO A 96 37.81 -40.80 7.90
CA PRO A 96 38.39 -41.34 6.67
C PRO A 96 37.41 -41.29 5.49
N GLU A 97 37.96 -41.50 4.30
CA GLU A 97 37.22 -41.78 3.07
C GLU A 97 36.61 -43.20 3.14
N GLU A 98 35.43 -43.40 2.54
CA GLU A 98 34.98 -44.74 2.14
C GLU A 98 34.37 -44.73 0.73
N ALA A 99 34.45 -45.87 0.05
CA ALA A 99 34.32 -45.95 -1.39
C ALA A 99 32.87 -46.12 -1.88
N TRP A 100 32.57 -45.53 -3.05
CA TRP A 100 31.38 -45.87 -3.81
C TRP A 100 31.53 -47.27 -4.44
N PRO A 101 30.62 -48.23 -4.17
CA PRO A 101 30.68 -49.54 -4.81
C PRO A 101 30.27 -49.45 -6.28
N LYS A 102 31.13 -49.94 -7.18
CA LYS A 102 30.74 -50.30 -8.54
C LYS A 102 30.04 -51.67 -8.50
N SER A 103 28.73 -51.72 -8.72
CA SER A 103 28.05 -52.97 -9.10
C SER A 103 27.89 -53.02 -10.61
N LEU A 104 28.43 -54.07 -11.24
CA LEU A 104 28.18 -54.36 -12.66
C LEU A 104 26.79 -54.98 -12.85
N VAL A 105 26.23 -54.72 -14.05
CA VAL A 105 25.48 -55.67 -14.89
C VAL A 105 24.63 -56.73 -14.19
N GLU A 106 23.31 -56.64 -14.41
CA GLU A 106 22.62 -57.80 -14.97
C GLU A 106 21.57 -57.36 -16.00
N VAL A 107 21.43 -58.14 -17.09
CA VAL A 107 20.54 -57.83 -18.23
C VAL A 107 19.58 -59.00 -18.42
N PRO A 108 18.29 -58.84 -18.10
CA PRO A 108 17.26 -59.80 -18.52
C PRO A 108 17.04 -59.67 -20.03
N ARG A 109 17.39 -60.71 -20.78
CA ARG A 109 17.26 -60.76 -22.24
C ARG A 109 16.25 -61.83 -22.65
N GLU A 110 15.31 -61.43 -23.53
CA GLU A 110 14.44 -62.26 -24.36
C GLU A 110 13.49 -63.27 -23.68
N ALA A 111 12.19 -63.04 -23.86
CA ALA A 111 11.20 -64.10 -24.06
C ALA A 111 10.24 -63.64 -25.18
N SER A 112 10.03 -64.48 -26.20
CA SER A 112 9.41 -64.09 -27.48
C SER A 112 8.02 -64.69 -27.67
N ARG A 113 7.26 -64.13 -28.65
CA ARG A 113 5.97 -64.54 -29.28
C ARG A 113 4.92 -63.42 -29.17
N GLU A 114 4.09 -63.12 -30.16
CA GLU A 114 3.97 -63.63 -31.55
C GLU A 114 3.37 -62.49 -32.45
N GLY A 115 3.57 -62.55 -33.78
CA GLY A 115 2.94 -61.62 -34.76
C GLY A 115 1.63 -62.21 -35.34
N PRO A 116 1.13 -61.76 -36.51
CA PRO A 116 1.65 -60.77 -37.48
C PRO A 116 0.66 -59.55 -37.62
N GLU A 117 0.50 -58.75 -38.69
CA GLU A 117 0.90 -58.79 -40.11
C GLU A 117 0.76 -57.42 -40.82
N SER A 118 1.51 -57.20 -41.92
CA SER A 118 1.31 -56.21 -43.01
C SER A 118 1.22 -54.68 -42.69
N GLY A 119 1.86 -53.76 -43.41
CA GLY A 119 2.72 -53.90 -44.61
C GLY A 119 3.43 -52.59 -45.02
N MET A 120 4.33 -52.70 -45.99
CA MET A 120 5.21 -51.68 -46.63
C MET A 120 5.11 -51.85 -48.17
N PRO A 121 5.49 -50.89 -49.06
CA PRO A 121 6.79 -50.18 -49.15
C PRO A 121 6.64 -48.66 -49.51
N GLU A 122 7.59 -47.86 -50.03
CA GLU A 122 8.94 -48.00 -50.65
C GLU A 122 9.67 -46.61 -50.54
N SER A 123 10.94 -46.48 -50.09
CA SER A 123 12.22 -46.47 -50.85
C SER A 123 12.88 -45.08 -51.10
N GLY A 124 14.21 -45.04 -51.28
CA GLY A 124 15.10 -43.86 -51.46
C GLY A 124 15.73 -43.35 -50.15
N MET A 125 17.04 -43.49 -49.83
CA MET A 125 18.33 -43.31 -50.55
C MET A 125 18.62 -41.84 -50.97
N SER A 126 19.81 -41.25 -50.74
CA SER A 126 21.05 -41.79 -50.15
C SER A 126 21.96 -40.74 -49.43
N GLU A 127 22.92 -41.26 -48.67
CA GLU A 127 24.28 -40.78 -48.35
C GLU A 127 24.65 -39.30 -48.09
N SER A 128 25.19 -39.08 -46.88
CA SER A 128 26.59 -38.70 -46.59
C SER A 128 27.29 -37.56 -47.36
N GLY A 129 27.83 -36.58 -46.61
CA GLY A 129 28.73 -35.54 -47.14
C GLY A 129 29.36 -34.66 -46.05
N MET A 130 30.57 -35.01 -45.59
CA MET A 130 31.35 -34.23 -44.61
C MET A 130 32.42 -33.38 -45.31
N LEU A 131 32.47 -32.06 -45.08
CA LEU A 131 33.63 -31.25 -45.48
C LEU A 131 33.76 -29.95 -44.67
N VAL A 132 35.02 -29.58 -44.39
CA VAL A 132 35.41 -28.40 -43.60
C VAL A 132 36.25 -27.46 -44.47
N ILE A 133 35.71 -26.28 -44.77
CA ILE A 133 36.39 -25.08 -45.32
C ILE A 133 35.60 -23.88 -44.75
N GLY A 134 36.17 -22.76 -44.33
CA GLY A 134 37.57 -22.31 -44.27
C GLY A 134 37.58 -20.77 -44.26
N MET A 135 38.47 -20.13 -43.50
CA MET A 135 38.52 -18.66 -43.47
C MET A 135 39.25 -18.09 -44.70
N PRO A 136 38.83 -16.91 -45.19
CA PRO A 136 39.73 -15.97 -45.85
C PRO A 136 40.11 -14.85 -44.88
N GLU A 137 41.39 -14.75 -44.54
CA GLU A 137 41.97 -13.46 -44.23
C GLU A 137 42.27 -12.74 -45.54
N SER A 138 41.87 -11.47 -45.66
CA SER A 138 42.56 -10.51 -46.53
C SER A 138 42.31 -9.10 -46.03
N GLY A 139 43.38 -8.33 -45.91
CA GLY A 139 43.31 -6.88 -45.75
C GLY A 139 44.16 -6.22 -46.81
N MET A 140 44.00 -4.91 -47.00
CA MET A 140 45.12 -4.00 -47.25
C MET A 140 44.70 -2.54 -47.09
N SER A 141 45.58 -1.78 -46.44
CA SER A 141 45.99 -0.39 -46.68
C SER A 141 45.03 0.63 -47.31
N GLY A 142 44.97 1.82 -46.70
CA GLY A 142 45.06 3.07 -47.48
C GLY A 142 44.34 4.30 -46.93
N SER A 143 45.11 5.33 -46.55
CA SER A 143 44.70 6.69 -46.16
C SER A 143 43.78 6.83 -44.91
N GLY A 144 43.94 7.81 -44.02
CA GLY A 144 44.98 8.85 -43.93
C GLY A 144 44.48 10.26 -44.25
N VAL A 145 43.59 10.80 -43.42
CA VAL A 145 43.30 12.24 -43.33
C VAL A 145 43.21 12.61 -41.86
N GLU A 146 44.05 13.55 -41.42
CA GLU A 146 43.91 14.22 -40.13
C GLU A 146 43.07 15.48 -40.29
N THR A 147 42.13 15.75 -39.37
CA THR A 147 41.88 17.08 -38.76
C THR A 147 40.72 17.00 -37.75
N PRO A 148 40.66 17.89 -36.73
CA PRO A 148 39.71 17.80 -35.62
C PRO A 148 38.40 18.55 -35.87
N PHE A 149 37.37 18.24 -35.05
CA PHE A 149 36.15 19.03 -34.96
C PHE A 149 35.77 19.33 -33.51
N GLU A 150 36.44 20.34 -32.94
CA GLU A 150 35.82 21.17 -31.90
C GLU A 150 34.92 22.25 -32.58
N ALA A 151 34.27 23.10 -31.77
CA ALA A 151 33.46 24.24 -32.20
C ALA A 151 32.17 23.95 -32.99
N VAL A 152 31.12 23.52 -32.28
CA VAL A 152 29.74 23.97 -32.56
C VAL A 152 29.13 24.56 -31.28
N VAL A 153 29.58 25.76 -30.93
CA VAL A 153 28.97 26.62 -29.90
C VAL A 153 28.78 28.00 -30.51
N GLY A 154 27.53 28.48 -30.60
CA GLY A 154 27.19 29.81 -31.13
C GLY A 154 26.53 29.80 -32.52
N ALA A 155 25.23 29.47 -32.58
CA ALA A 155 24.44 29.55 -33.83
C ALA A 155 22.92 29.78 -33.59
N TRP A 156 22.51 30.33 -32.44
CA TRP A 156 21.09 30.57 -32.09
C TRP A 156 20.87 31.93 -31.42
N GLY A 157 21.32 32.99 -32.10
CA GLY A 157 20.94 34.39 -31.83
C GLY A 157 20.47 35.05 -33.12
N LEU A 158 19.60 36.06 -33.02
CA LEU A 158 18.94 36.78 -34.12
C LEU A 158 17.97 35.95 -34.99
N LEU A 159 16.68 35.84 -34.56
CA LEU A 159 15.49 35.80 -35.46
C LEU A 159 14.13 35.65 -34.72
N ARG A 160 13.67 36.68 -33.98
CA ARG A 160 12.21 36.97 -33.85
C ARG A 160 11.81 38.34 -33.27
N ASP A 161 12.29 39.43 -33.86
CA ASP A 161 11.61 40.73 -33.72
C ASP A 161 10.48 40.80 -34.76
N ALA A 162 9.22 40.57 -34.33
CA ALA A 162 7.98 41.02 -34.97
C ALA A 162 6.73 40.35 -34.36
N TRP A 163 5.97 41.07 -33.54
CA TRP A 163 4.49 41.02 -33.51
C TRP A 163 3.97 42.33 -32.87
N PRO A 164 2.90 42.98 -33.39
CA PRO A 164 2.62 44.38 -33.05
C PRO A 164 1.79 44.58 -31.78
N GLU A 165 1.80 45.85 -31.35
CA GLU A 165 0.89 46.42 -30.34
C GLU A 165 -0.58 46.27 -30.75
N CYS A 166 -1.48 46.20 -29.76
CA CYS A 166 -2.92 46.33 -29.97
C CYS A 166 -3.53 47.23 -28.88
N SER A 167 -4.37 48.16 -29.32
CA SER A 167 -4.71 49.37 -28.57
C SER A 167 -5.82 49.20 -27.53
N VAL A 168 -5.77 50.07 -26.52
CA VAL A 168 -6.85 50.34 -25.58
C VAL A 168 -7.99 51.12 -26.26
N PRO A 169 -9.26 50.81 -25.95
CA PRO A 169 -10.32 51.81 -25.83
C PRO A 169 -10.66 52.03 -24.34
N GLY A 170 -10.85 53.28 -23.94
CA GLY A 170 -11.09 53.67 -22.54
C GLY A 170 -12.36 54.52 -22.35
N SER A 171 -12.37 55.30 -21.26
CA SER A 171 -13.52 56.06 -20.73
C SER A 171 -14.60 55.18 -20.05
N MET A 172 -15.34 55.66 -19.04
CA MET A 172 -15.42 57.03 -18.49
C MET A 172 -15.82 57.00 -16.99
N GLU A 173 -15.16 57.85 -16.19
CA GLU A 173 -15.61 58.47 -14.89
C GLU A 173 -16.17 57.58 -13.74
N GLY A 174 -16.07 58.00 -12.47
CA GLY A 174 -15.57 59.27 -11.92
C GLY A 174 -15.22 59.20 -10.42
N SER A 175 -14.83 60.35 -9.87
CA SER A 175 -14.18 60.49 -8.55
C SER A 175 -15.10 60.40 -7.33
N VAL A 176 -14.55 59.90 -6.21
CA VAL A 176 -14.58 60.61 -4.90
C VAL A 176 -13.23 60.38 -4.21
N GLU A 177 -12.62 61.46 -3.72
CA GLU A 177 -11.39 61.43 -2.92
C GLU A 177 -11.75 61.58 -1.44
N ALA A 178 -11.31 60.66 -0.57
CA ALA A 178 -11.60 60.69 0.86
C ALA A 178 -10.36 60.30 1.69
N ARG A 179 -9.70 61.31 2.25
CA ARG A 179 -8.53 61.20 3.15
C ARG A 179 -8.98 61.01 4.61
N PRO A 180 -8.48 59.98 5.32
CA PRO A 180 -8.49 59.94 6.78
C PRO A 180 -7.14 60.40 7.37
N GLU A 181 -7.19 61.08 8.52
CA GLU A 181 -6.01 61.41 9.34
C GLU A 181 -5.73 60.34 10.42
N PRO A 182 -4.52 60.28 11.00
CA PRO A 182 -4.11 59.17 11.85
C PRO A 182 -4.72 59.24 13.27
N ALA A 183 -5.31 58.12 13.71
CA ALA A 183 -5.76 57.95 15.10
C ALA A 183 -4.60 57.51 16.01
N THR A 184 -4.61 57.96 17.27
CA THR A 184 -3.59 57.69 18.29
C THR A 184 -3.70 56.28 18.92
N PRO A 185 -2.60 55.73 19.48
CA PRO A 185 -2.58 54.38 20.03
C PRO A 185 -3.21 54.30 21.44
N ARG A 186 -3.91 53.19 21.72
CA ARG A 186 -4.40 52.79 23.06
C ARG A 186 -4.37 51.26 23.22
N PRO A 187 -4.43 50.71 24.46
CA PRO A 187 -3.45 49.68 24.87
C PRO A 187 -3.84 48.21 24.66
N CYS A 188 -2.87 47.34 24.96
CA CYS A 188 -3.02 45.89 25.03
C CYS A 188 -3.88 45.41 26.21
N GLU A 189 -4.37 44.17 26.05
CA GLU A 189 -4.70 43.17 27.09
C GLU A 189 -5.70 43.52 28.21
N GLU A 190 -6.84 42.83 28.20
CA GLU A 190 -7.30 42.11 29.39
C GLU A 190 -8.07 40.82 29.00
N SER A 191 -8.24 39.87 29.93
CA SER A 191 -8.53 38.47 29.60
C SER A 191 -10.01 38.14 29.37
N LEU A 192 -10.32 37.55 28.20
CA LEU A 192 -11.65 37.03 27.84
C LEU A 192 -11.91 35.57 28.25
N SER A 193 -11.05 34.95 29.08
CA SER A 193 -11.19 33.53 29.45
C SER A 193 -12.34 33.22 30.42
N GLY A 194 -12.93 34.21 31.09
CA GLY A 194 -13.95 34.00 32.12
C GLY A 194 -15.41 33.97 31.64
N ALA A 195 -15.75 34.71 30.57
CA ALA A 195 -17.15 35.00 30.24
C ALA A 195 -17.96 33.79 29.70
N TRP A 196 -17.29 32.84 29.05
CA TRP A 196 -17.96 31.74 28.34
C TRP A 196 -18.65 30.72 29.25
N ALA A 197 -18.26 30.62 30.53
CA ALA A 197 -18.85 29.67 31.47
C ALA A 197 -20.30 30.02 31.85
N SER A 198 -20.63 31.31 32.03
CA SER A 198 -22.01 31.75 32.33
C SER A 198 -22.95 31.58 31.13
N ILE A 199 -22.49 31.97 29.94
CA ILE A 199 -23.33 31.98 28.73
C ILE A 199 -23.83 30.56 28.38
N VAL A 200 -23.01 29.53 28.62
CA VAL A 200 -23.41 28.12 28.40
C VAL A 200 -24.38 27.61 29.46
N ALA A 201 -24.36 28.17 30.68
CA ALA A 201 -25.31 27.82 31.74
C ALA A 201 -26.70 28.43 31.49
N GLU A 202 -26.78 29.75 31.25
CA GLU A 202 -28.06 30.43 31.00
C GLU A 202 -28.76 29.92 29.72
N ALA A 203 -28.00 29.51 28.71
CA ALA A 203 -28.54 28.93 27.48
C ALA A 203 -29.26 27.57 27.66
N LEU A 204 -29.11 26.90 28.81
CA LEU A 204 -29.75 25.60 29.09
C LEU A 204 -31.05 25.69 29.90
N GLU A 205 -31.33 26.80 30.57
CA GLU A 205 -32.56 26.96 31.39
C GLU A 205 -33.66 27.77 30.68
N GLY A 206 -33.35 28.51 29.62
CA GLY A 206 -34.25 29.50 29.00
C GLY A 206 -35.32 28.99 28.02
N LEU A 207 -35.46 27.68 27.79
CA LEU A 207 -36.34 27.11 26.74
C LEU A 207 -37.59 26.39 27.30
N GLN A 208 -38.51 27.19 27.86
CA GLN A 208 -39.93 26.82 27.93
C GLN A 208 -40.72 27.66 26.93
N VAL A 209 -41.18 27.01 25.86
CA VAL A 209 -42.16 27.57 24.90
C VAL A 209 -43.41 26.70 24.94
N GLU A 210 -44.55 27.35 25.04
CA GLU A 210 -45.86 26.74 25.28
C GLU A 210 -46.31 25.85 24.09
N ALA A 211 -46.83 24.66 24.39
CA ALA A 211 -46.95 23.58 23.41
C ALA A 211 -48.35 23.43 22.79
N CYS A 212 -48.44 23.56 21.47
CA CYS A 212 -49.50 22.91 20.69
C CYS A 212 -49.13 21.44 20.46
N PRO A 213 -50.05 20.47 20.60
CA PRO A 213 -49.73 19.05 20.53
C PRO A 213 -49.58 18.53 19.08
N PRO A 214 -48.41 18.01 18.67
CA PRO A 214 -48.28 17.26 17.42
C PRO A 214 -48.83 15.83 17.61
N SER A 215 -49.73 15.40 16.72
CA SER A 215 -50.19 14.01 16.69
C SER A 215 -49.15 13.11 16.03
N SER A 216 -48.32 12.42 16.83
CA SER A 216 -47.45 11.37 16.32
C SER A 216 -47.09 10.32 17.38
N LEU A 217 -47.50 9.08 17.16
CA LEU A 217 -46.85 7.90 17.75
C LEU A 217 -45.51 7.70 17.04
N VAL A 218 -44.53 8.56 17.35
CA VAL A 218 -43.13 8.20 17.19
C VAL A 218 -42.84 7.27 18.36
N GLU A 219 -42.40 6.04 18.07
CA GLU A 219 -41.91 5.16 19.13
C GLU A 219 -40.75 5.86 19.84
N ASP A 220 -40.72 5.83 21.17
CA ASP A 220 -39.54 6.27 21.94
C ASP A 220 -38.37 5.33 21.60
N GLU A 221 -37.68 5.61 20.49
CA GLU A 221 -36.49 4.88 20.10
C GLU A 221 -35.46 5.15 21.19
N VAL A 222 -35.29 4.18 22.09
CA VAL A 222 -34.39 4.25 23.24
C VAL A 222 -32.97 4.52 22.73
N SER A 223 -32.66 5.80 22.65
CA SER A 223 -31.41 6.34 22.19
C SER A 223 -30.38 5.99 23.25
N LEU A 224 -29.31 5.30 22.84
CA LEU A 224 -28.30 4.87 23.79
C LEU A 224 -27.67 6.14 24.38
N PRO A 225 -27.70 6.34 25.72
CA PRO A 225 -27.21 7.58 26.32
C PRO A 225 -25.78 7.85 25.88
N ASN A 226 -25.48 9.10 25.49
CA ASN A 226 -24.36 9.45 24.60
C ASN A 226 -22.98 9.16 25.22
N LEU A 227 -22.58 7.88 25.15
CA LEU A 227 -21.37 7.29 25.72
C LEU A 227 -20.10 8.01 25.27
N VAL A 228 -20.09 8.51 24.02
CA VAL A 228 -18.95 9.21 23.47
C VAL A 228 -18.87 10.64 23.99
N ALA A 229 -20.01 11.33 24.16
CA ALA A 229 -20.04 12.65 24.79
C ALA A 229 -19.54 12.58 26.24
N GLU A 230 -20.06 11.67 27.06
CA GLU A 230 -19.65 11.49 28.46
C GLU A 230 -18.14 11.31 28.59
N VAL A 231 -17.58 10.32 27.88
CA VAL A 231 -16.15 10.01 27.90
C VAL A 231 -15.30 11.12 27.26
N LEU A 232 -15.85 11.87 26.28
CA LEU A 232 -15.17 13.03 25.69
C LEU A 232 -15.10 14.20 26.66
N TYR A 233 -16.19 14.51 27.39
CA TYR A 233 -16.19 15.55 28.42
C TYR A 233 -15.24 15.19 29.57
N GLU A 234 -15.27 13.95 30.08
CA GLU A 234 -14.25 13.47 31.02
C GLU A 234 -12.83 13.68 30.49
N CYS A 235 -12.58 13.34 29.22
CA CYS A 235 -11.27 13.48 28.60
C CYS A 235 -10.86 14.92 28.28
N LEU A 236 -11.79 15.88 28.24
CA LEU A 236 -11.53 17.31 28.10
C LEU A 236 -11.32 17.97 29.48
N GLU A 237 -12.06 17.55 30.50
CA GLU A 237 -11.84 17.97 31.90
C GLU A 237 -10.47 17.48 32.44
N ASP A 238 -10.06 16.25 32.09
CA ASP A 238 -8.68 15.73 32.27
C ASP A 238 -7.60 16.62 31.57
N GLU A 239 -8.01 17.54 30.70
CA GLU A 239 -7.14 18.35 29.84
C GLU A 239 -7.33 19.87 29.89
N LYS A 240 -8.28 20.41 30.67
CA LYS A 240 -8.61 21.85 30.68
C LYS A 240 -7.44 22.76 31.05
N ASP A 241 -6.60 22.35 32.00
CA ASP A 241 -5.44 23.12 32.47
C ASP A 241 -4.21 23.01 31.52
N GLN A 242 -4.34 22.33 30.38
CA GLN A 242 -3.23 22.13 29.45
C GLN A 242 -3.22 23.13 28.30
N LYS A 243 -2.09 23.82 28.20
CA LYS A 243 -1.77 24.68 27.05
C LYS A 243 -1.86 23.87 25.74
N PRO A 244 -2.46 24.44 24.66
CA PRO A 244 -2.54 23.77 23.38
C PRO A 244 -1.19 23.25 22.86
N ALA A 245 -1.27 22.18 22.09
CA ALA A 245 -0.14 21.51 21.44
C ALA A 245 0.72 22.36 20.50
N LEU A 246 0.15 23.42 19.98
CA LEU A 246 0.67 24.29 18.92
C LEU A 246 0.44 25.73 19.35
N SER A 247 1.26 26.66 18.86
CA SER A 247 0.96 28.09 19.00
C SER A 247 -0.06 28.53 17.93
N PRO A 248 -0.85 29.59 18.18
CA PRO A 248 -1.89 30.05 17.25
C PRO A 248 -1.38 30.33 15.83
N GLU A 249 -0.13 30.76 15.68
CA GLU A 249 0.50 31.05 14.39
C GLU A 249 0.74 29.76 13.58
N VAL A 250 1.14 28.68 14.26
CA VAL A 250 1.34 27.36 13.64
C VAL A 250 -0.01 26.75 13.26
N GLU A 251 -1.03 26.91 14.10
CA GLU A 251 -2.39 26.45 13.83
C GLU A 251 -3.00 27.19 12.62
N LEU A 252 -2.90 28.52 12.59
CA LEU A 252 -3.30 29.35 11.45
C LEU A 252 -2.51 28.99 10.17
N GLY A 253 -1.23 28.67 10.29
CA GLY A 253 -0.39 28.17 9.19
C GLY A 253 -0.89 26.84 8.63
N ILE A 254 -1.23 25.88 9.49
CA ILE A 254 -1.78 24.57 9.12
C ILE A 254 -3.16 24.72 8.48
N VAL A 255 -4.03 25.59 9.00
CA VAL A 255 -5.34 25.92 8.41
C VAL A 255 -5.17 26.51 7.00
N LYS A 256 -4.28 27.49 6.81
CA LYS A 256 -3.98 28.06 5.48
C LYS A 256 -3.48 27.00 4.50
N LEU A 257 -2.60 26.09 4.94
CA LEU A 257 -2.10 24.96 4.11
C LEU A 257 -3.19 23.93 3.77
N ALA A 258 -4.11 23.67 4.71
CA ALA A 258 -5.26 22.79 4.48
C ALA A 258 -6.25 23.39 3.47
N GLN A 259 -6.65 24.65 3.65
CA GLN A 259 -7.50 25.40 2.70
C GLN A 259 -6.89 25.42 1.29
N ALA A 260 -5.61 25.78 1.17
CA ALA A 260 -4.91 25.79 -0.12
C ALA A 260 -4.79 24.39 -0.75
N GLY A 261 -4.63 23.35 0.07
CA GLY A 261 -4.63 21.95 -0.36
C GLY A 261 -5.98 21.48 -0.88
N VAL A 262 -7.08 21.90 -0.24
CA VAL A 262 -8.46 21.60 -0.68
C VAL A 262 -8.79 22.33 -1.97
N ARG A 263 -8.58 23.66 -2.05
CA ARG A 263 -8.81 24.46 -3.26
C ARG A 263 -8.03 23.91 -4.47
N ARG A 264 -6.74 23.58 -4.30
CA ARG A 264 -5.89 22.95 -5.32
C ARG A 264 -6.40 21.56 -5.78
N GLU A 265 -7.11 20.82 -4.95
CA GLU A 265 -7.74 19.56 -5.38
C GLU A 265 -9.09 19.80 -6.08
N LEU A 266 -9.84 20.84 -5.74
CA LEU A 266 -11.06 21.25 -6.44
C LEU A 266 -10.75 21.67 -7.89
N ASP A 267 -9.78 22.55 -8.08
CA ASP A 267 -9.46 23.08 -9.42
C ASP A 267 -8.97 22.00 -10.40
N LYS A 268 -8.24 20.99 -9.93
CA LYS A 268 -7.88 19.80 -10.72
C LYS A 268 -9.08 18.95 -11.11
N ARG A 269 -10.13 18.92 -10.28
CA ARG A 269 -11.25 17.97 -10.39
C ARG A 269 -12.44 18.51 -11.16
N LYS A 270 -12.51 19.83 -11.38
CA LYS A 270 -13.35 20.44 -12.44
C LYS A 270 -13.12 19.83 -13.84
N ILE A 271 -12.01 19.09 -14.04
CA ILE A 271 -11.60 18.44 -15.29
C ILE A 271 -11.92 16.91 -15.29
N LYS A 272 -12.42 16.31 -14.20
CA LYS A 272 -12.63 14.85 -14.10
C LYS A 272 -13.91 14.46 -13.35
N THR A 273 -14.82 13.79 -14.08
CA THR A 273 -16.21 13.53 -13.69
C THR A 273 -16.43 12.35 -12.73
N ASP A 274 -15.47 11.42 -12.57
CA ASP A 274 -15.62 10.29 -11.65
C ASP A 274 -14.96 10.57 -10.29
N MET A 275 -15.79 10.87 -9.30
CA MET A 275 -15.42 10.86 -7.88
C MET A 275 -16.20 9.78 -7.14
N SER A 276 -15.49 8.73 -6.71
CA SER A 276 -16.03 7.77 -5.75
C SER A 276 -16.49 8.50 -4.49
N THR A 277 -17.78 8.36 -4.13
CA THR A 277 -18.39 9.05 -3.00
C THR A 277 -17.52 8.91 -1.73
N PRO A 278 -17.16 10.02 -1.06
CA PRO A 278 -16.48 9.96 0.23
C PRO A 278 -17.27 9.13 1.23
N ASP A 279 -16.53 8.35 2.02
CA ASP A 279 -17.06 7.66 3.18
C ASP A 279 -17.08 8.65 4.35
N PHE A 280 -18.30 9.04 4.76
CA PHE A 280 -18.53 10.01 5.84
C PHE A 280 -18.92 9.36 7.17
N GLU A 281 -19.10 8.03 7.21
CA GLU A 281 -19.49 7.33 8.43
C GLU A 281 -18.31 7.18 9.40
N CYS A 282 -17.06 7.29 8.91
CA CYS A 282 -15.88 7.39 9.77
C CYS A 282 -14.72 8.22 9.19
N CYS A 283 -14.05 8.98 10.06
CA CYS A 283 -12.82 9.70 9.74
C CYS A 283 -11.71 9.40 10.75
N SER A 284 -10.45 9.60 10.36
CA SER A 284 -9.32 9.45 11.29
C SER A 284 -9.16 10.71 12.14
N TRP A 285 -9.05 10.58 13.48
CA TRP A 285 -8.94 11.64 14.49
C TRP A 285 -8.39 13.00 14.02
N ARG A 286 -7.16 13.00 13.50
CA ARG A 286 -6.45 14.19 13.01
C ARG A 286 -7.16 14.99 11.91
N TRP A 287 -8.09 14.38 11.16
CA TRP A 287 -8.89 15.06 10.14
C TRP A 287 -10.11 15.76 10.73
N LEU A 288 -10.77 15.20 11.76
CA LEU A 288 -11.78 15.93 12.52
C LEU A 288 -11.13 17.07 13.31
N LYS A 289 -9.98 16.82 13.94
CA LYS A 289 -9.21 17.88 14.64
C LYS A 289 -8.86 19.05 13.71
N LEU A 290 -8.44 18.76 12.48
CA LEU A 290 -8.17 19.79 11.47
C LEU A 290 -9.46 20.49 10.99
N ALA A 291 -10.57 19.77 10.81
CA ALA A 291 -11.85 20.37 10.43
C ALA A 291 -12.40 21.31 11.51
N LEU A 292 -12.29 20.92 12.79
CA LEU A 292 -12.66 21.75 13.93
C LEU A 292 -11.81 23.02 13.99
N LEU A 293 -10.47 22.89 13.91
CA LEU A 293 -9.55 24.03 13.91
C LEU A 293 -9.79 24.99 12.71
N MET A 294 -10.17 24.44 11.54
CA MET A 294 -10.55 25.24 10.39
C MET A 294 -11.87 26.01 10.59
N ARG A 295 -12.83 25.45 11.33
CA ARG A 295 -14.10 26.10 11.71
C ARG A 295 -13.86 27.19 12.76
N GLU A 296 -13.04 26.89 13.76
CA GLU A 296 -12.71 27.74 14.90
C GLU A 296 -11.94 29.00 14.49
N LEU A 297 -10.86 28.87 13.71
CA LEU A 297 -10.02 30.01 13.33
C LEU A 297 -10.55 30.85 12.17
N LYS A 298 -11.54 30.35 11.39
CA LYS A 298 -11.96 30.96 10.11
C LYS A 298 -13.40 30.62 9.71
N TYR A 299 -14.38 30.93 10.56
CA TYR A 299 -15.79 30.55 10.33
C TYR A 299 -16.34 30.90 8.93
N ASP A 300 -16.17 32.13 8.46
CA ASP A 300 -16.74 32.57 7.17
C ASP A 300 -16.05 31.92 5.95
N GLU A 301 -14.72 31.85 5.96
CA GLU A 301 -13.98 31.14 4.89
C GLU A 301 -14.24 29.63 4.92
N PHE A 302 -14.58 29.07 6.10
CA PHE A 302 -14.96 27.68 6.25
C PHE A 302 -16.33 27.43 5.60
N ALA A 303 -17.35 28.24 5.94
CA ALA A 303 -18.67 28.16 5.32
C ALA A 303 -18.62 28.32 3.79
N GLN A 304 -17.90 29.33 3.28
CA GLN A 304 -17.67 29.51 1.84
C GLN A 304 -16.99 28.28 1.18
N LEU A 305 -16.06 27.63 1.88
CA LEU A 305 -15.39 26.44 1.39
C LEU A 305 -16.32 25.22 1.41
N ILE A 306 -17.22 25.10 2.39
CA ILE A 306 -18.28 24.07 2.43
C ILE A 306 -19.21 24.22 1.23
N SER A 307 -19.78 25.41 0.98
CA SER A 307 -20.67 25.63 -0.16
C SER A 307 -19.97 25.34 -1.51
N ALA A 308 -18.71 25.77 -1.65
CA ALA A 308 -17.91 25.44 -2.83
C ALA A 308 -17.64 23.93 -3.00
N LEU A 309 -17.54 23.18 -1.89
CA LEU A 309 -17.40 21.71 -1.90
C LEU A 309 -18.72 21.01 -2.26
N GLU A 310 -19.85 21.50 -1.76
CA GLU A 310 -21.18 20.92 -1.99
C GLU A 310 -21.58 20.97 -3.48
N THR A 311 -21.14 21.99 -4.23
CA THR A 311 -21.32 22.04 -5.71
C THR A 311 -20.61 20.92 -6.48
N LEU A 312 -19.68 20.20 -5.85
CA LEU A 312 -18.84 19.18 -6.49
C LEU A 312 -18.93 17.80 -5.82
N ILE A 313 -19.37 17.73 -4.56
CA ILE A 313 -19.64 16.50 -3.81
C ILE A 313 -20.90 16.73 -2.97
N SER A 314 -21.99 16.06 -3.32
CA SER A 314 -23.23 16.11 -2.56
C SER A 314 -23.01 15.65 -1.11
N ARG A 315 -23.31 16.55 -0.17
CA ARG A 315 -23.29 16.29 1.28
C ARG A 315 -24.44 15.36 1.67
N PRO A 316 -24.19 14.25 2.40
CA PRO A 316 -25.25 13.43 2.97
C PRO A 316 -26.17 14.21 3.91
N ILE A 317 -27.45 13.87 3.90
CA ILE A 317 -28.45 14.48 4.78
C ILE A 317 -28.07 14.25 6.26
N GLY A 318 -28.27 15.29 7.08
CA GLY A 318 -27.93 15.28 8.50
C GLY A 318 -26.44 15.16 8.82
N LEU A 319 -25.54 15.43 7.86
CA LEU A 319 -24.10 15.52 8.13
C LEU A 319 -23.76 16.97 8.47
N SER A 320 -23.06 17.22 9.58
CA SER A 320 -22.57 18.58 9.90
C SER A 320 -21.43 18.99 8.97
N ASP A 321 -21.25 20.31 8.80
CA ASP A 321 -20.19 20.93 8.02
C ASP A 321 -18.79 20.46 8.46
N THR A 322 -18.64 20.22 9.77
CA THR A 322 -17.38 19.75 10.37
C THR A 322 -17.08 18.30 9.98
N TRP A 323 -18.07 17.40 10.04
CA TRP A 323 -17.90 16.02 9.57
C TRP A 323 -17.75 15.93 8.05
N PHE A 324 -18.47 16.76 7.29
CA PHE A 324 -18.29 16.90 5.85
C PHE A 324 -16.85 17.33 5.52
N MET A 325 -16.35 18.41 6.13
CA MET A 325 -14.96 18.83 5.95
C MET A 325 -13.96 17.76 6.38
N ALA A 326 -14.17 17.05 7.50
CA ALA A 326 -13.29 15.97 7.93
C ALA A 326 -13.20 14.83 6.89
N GLY A 327 -14.32 14.46 6.28
CA GLY A 327 -14.39 13.52 5.16
C GLY A 327 -13.71 14.04 3.89
N ILE A 328 -13.90 15.32 3.56
CA ILE A 328 -13.23 15.97 2.43
C ILE A 328 -11.71 16.06 2.63
N LEU A 329 -11.23 16.48 3.79
CA LEU A 329 -9.79 16.51 4.12
C LEU A 329 -9.18 15.12 3.99
N GLN A 330 -9.89 14.09 4.45
CA GLN A 330 -9.55 12.68 4.25
C GLN A 330 -9.52 12.26 2.76
N LEU A 331 -10.46 12.76 1.93
CA LEU A 331 -10.59 12.49 0.49
C LEU A 331 -9.65 13.34 -0.41
N PHE A 332 -9.14 14.49 0.05
CA PHE A 332 -8.38 15.45 -0.76
C PHE A 332 -6.92 15.55 -0.34
N LEU A 333 -6.61 15.60 0.97
CA LEU A 333 -5.25 15.78 1.45
C LEU A 333 -4.50 14.45 1.60
N SER A 334 -3.24 14.40 1.15
CA SER A 334 -2.47 13.15 1.18
C SER A 334 -2.15 12.75 2.63
N ARG A 335 -1.98 11.44 2.90
CA ARG A 335 -1.64 10.95 4.26
C ARG A 335 -0.36 11.58 4.83
N ARG A 336 0.55 12.05 3.96
CA ARG A 336 1.80 12.74 4.30
C ARG A 336 1.65 14.26 4.49
N GLY A 337 0.60 14.89 3.95
CA GLY A 337 0.42 16.36 3.91
C GLY A 337 0.52 17.01 5.29
N VAL A 338 -0.45 16.75 6.17
CA VAL A 338 -0.44 17.24 7.57
C VAL A 338 0.87 16.90 8.29
N ALA A 339 1.40 15.69 8.08
CA ALA A 339 2.66 15.25 8.68
C ALA A 339 3.92 15.93 8.09
N SER A 340 3.78 16.78 7.07
CA SER A 340 4.82 17.66 6.52
C SER A 340 4.52 19.15 6.75
N TRP A 341 3.44 19.48 7.46
CA TRP A 341 3.05 20.85 7.82
C TRP A 341 3.28 21.15 9.31
N LEU A 342 3.39 20.11 10.13
CA LEU A 342 3.64 20.20 11.57
C LEU A 342 5.14 20.28 11.90
N PRO A 343 5.53 21.04 12.94
CA PRO A 343 6.84 20.94 13.58
C PRO A 343 7.20 19.49 13.97
N SER A 344 8.50 19.16 13.92
CA SER A 344 8.96 17.75 14.05
C SER A 344 8.77 17.15 15.45
N ASP A 345 8.74 18.01 16.47
CA ASP A 345 8.39 17.73 17.85
C ASP A 345 6.87 17.53 18.03
N ALA A 346 6.06 18.37 17.40
CA ALA A 346 4.60 18.24 17.38
C ALA A 346 4.11 16.95 16.69
N LEU A 347 4.87 16.39 15.74
CA LEU A 347 4.54 15.12 15.06
C LEU A 347 4.50 13.89 15.98
N LEU A 348 5.19 13.94 17.12
CA LEU A 348 5.31 12.83 18.07
C LEU A 348 4.36 12.99 19.28
N ARG A 349 3.59 14.08 19.35
CA ARG A 349 2.76 14.46 20.49
C ARG A 349 1.35 14.82 20.01
N PHE A 350 0.44 15.05 20.97
CA PHE A 350 -0.80 15.82 20.76
C PHE A 350 -1.81 15.35 19.68
N GLY A 351 -1.78 14.06 19.30
CA GLY A 351 -2.80 13.45 18.45
C GLY A 351 -2.79 13.82 16.96
N TRP A 352 -1.95 14.76 16.50
CA TRP A 352 -1.93 15.19 15.10
C TRP A 352 -1.50 14.10 14.11
N ASN A 353 -0.72 13.11 14.56
CA ASN A 353 -0.38 11.90 13.79
C ASN A 353 -1.33 10.71 14.10
N CYS A 354 -2.35 10.89 14.93
CA CYS A 354 -3.31 9.84 15.26
C CYS A 354 -4.13 9.43 14.03
N ARG A 355 -4.18 8.11 13.78
CA ARG A 355 -4.89 7.48 12.65
C ARG A 355 -5.99 6.53 13.11
N LYS A 356 -6.37 6.58 14.39
CA LYS A 356 -7.54 5.87 14.89
C LYS A 356 -8.78 6.49 14.26
N MET A 357 -9.74 5.63 13.92
CA MET A 357 -11.02 6.06 13.35
C MET A 357 -11.98 6.42 14.49
N ILE A 358 -12.77 7.44 14.24
CA ILE A 358 -13.98 7.81 14.99
C ILE A 358 -15.16 7.76 14.02
N PHE A 359 -16.35 7.47 14.54
CA PHE A 359 -17.53 7.11 13.76
C PHE A 359 -18.64 8.13 13.96
N ARG A 360 -19.14 8.70 12.86
CA ARG A 360 -20.11 9.81 12.84
C ARG A 360 -21.32 9.53 13.73
N ILE A 361 -21.98 8.38 13.55
CA ILE A 361 -23.19 7.98 14.28
C ILE A 361 -23.05 8.03 15.81
N SER A 362 -21.83 7.82 16.32
CA SER A 362 -21.54 7.80 17.76
C SER A 362 -21.05 9.16 18.29
N PHE A 363 -20.71 10.12 17.44
CA PHE A 363 -19.87 11.25 17.82
C PHE A 363 -20.64 12.58 17.79
N PRO A 364 -20.75 13.33 18.91
CA PRO A 364 -21.55 14.55 18.96
C PRO A 364 -21.04 15.65 17.99
N ASP A 365 -21.98 16.28 17.28
CA ASP A 365 -21.71 17.38 16.34
C ASP A 365 -21.38 18.72 17.02
N THR A 366 -21.83 18.90 18.27
CA THR A 366 -21.63 20.11 19.09
C THR A 366 -20.20 20.30 19.60
N VAL A 367 -19.30 19.34 19.35
CA VAL A 367 -17.91 19.38 19.84
C VAL A 367 -17.17 20.57 19.25
N VAL A 368 -16.53 21.35 20.12
CA VAL A 368 -15.67 22.48 19.74
C VAL A 368 -14.21 22.05 19.60
N ARG A 369 -13.66 21.36 20.61
CA ARG A 369 -12.25 20.93 20.69
C ARG A 369 -12.14 19.44 21.00
N LEU A 370 -11.01 18.83 20.61
CA LEU A 370 -10.69 17.42 20.89
C LEU A 370 -9.50 17.30 21.85
N PRO A 371 -9.47 16.28 22.73
CA PRO A 371 -8.32 16.01 23.60
C PRO A 371 -7.04 15.70 22.81
N GLU A 372 -5.91 15.99 23.44
CA GLU A 372 -4.57 15.97 22.86
C GLU A 372 -3.68 14.90 23.50
N ARG A 373 -3.91 14.48 24.75
CA ARG A 373 -3.15 13.39 25.36
C ARG A 373 -3.44 12.06 24.67
N GLU A 374 -2.41 11.27 24.40
CA GLU A 374 -2.57 9.96 23.74
C GLU A 374 -3.49 9.02 24.54
N LYS A 375 -3.42 9.01 25.88
CA LYS A 375 -4.36 8.26 26.76
C LYS A 375 -5.82 8.58 26.42
N ASN A 376 -6.14 9.86 26.29
CA ASN A 376 -7.51 10.36 26.21
C ASN A 376 -8.04 10.22 24.78
N ILE A 377 -7.23 10.55 23.77
CA ILE A 377 -7.49 10.19 22.36
C ILE A 377 -7.74 8.68 22.23
N ASN A 378 -6.97 7.85 22.93
CA ASN A 378 -7.12 6.41 22.90
C ASN A 378 -8.44 5.94 23.53
N ARG A 379 -8.91 6.61 24.60
CA ARG A 379 -10.20 6.37 25.27
C ARG A 379 -11.38 6.79 24.38
N VAL A 380 -11.38 8.02 23.87
CA VAL A 380 -12.45 8.54 22.99
C VAL A 380 -12.55 7.75 21.68
N CYS A 381 -11.43 7.39 21.04
CA CYS A 381 -11.44 6.52 19.86
C CYS A 381 -11.88 5.08 20.16
N ALA A 382 -11.81 4.62 21.42
CA ALA A 382 -12.27 3.30 21.81
C ALA A 382 -13.78 3.28 22.08
N ILE A 383 -14.33 4.33 22.73
CA ILE A 383 -15.77 4.39 23.01
C ILE A 383 -16.57 4.66 21.74
N SER A 384 -16.13 5.57 20.86
CA SER A 384 -16.77 5.79 19.55
C SER A 384 -16.77 4.53 18.68
N LYS A 385 -15.79 3.63 18.85
CA LYS A 385 -15.80 2.34 18.18
C LYS A 385 -16.73 1.32 18.86
N LEU A 386 -16.80 1.30 20.19
CA LEU A 386 -17.69 0.42 20.94
C LEU A 386 -19.16 0.78 20.69
N ASP A 387 -19.47 2.07 20.68
CA ASP A 387 -20.80 2.59 20.40
C ASP A 387 -21.21 2.37 18.94
N TRP A 388 -20.29 2.56 17.97
CA TRP A 388 -20.52 2.13 16.59
C TRP A 388 -20.78 0.62 16.48
N TRP A 389 -20.08 -0.23 17.26
CA TRP A 389 -20.38 -1.67 17.34
C TRP A 389 -21.77 -1.94 17.91
N PHE A 390 -22.21 -1.20 18.94
CA PHE A 390 -23.55 -1.29 19.49
C PHE A 390 -24.63 -0.88 18.47
N CYS A 391 -24.46 0.24 17.76
CA CYS A 391 -25.38 0.69 16.71
C CYS A 391 -25.47 -0.29 15.54
N GLN A 392 -24.35 -0.90 15.13
CA GLN A 392 -24.33 -1.95 14.11
C GLN A 392 -25.04 -3.22 14.60
N ALA A 393 -24.76 -3.68 15.82
CA ALA A 393 -25.43 -4.83 16.39
C ALA A 393 -26.95 -4.60 16.55
N LYS A 394 -27.40 -3.42 17.03
CA LYS A 394 -28.83 -3.06 17.14
C LYS A 394 -29.57 -3.19 15.80
N ARG A 395 -28.91 -2.85 14.69
CA ARG A 395 -29.50 -2.87 13.33
C ARG A 395 -29.48 -4.24 12.67
N ASN A 396 -28.46 -5.04 12.95
CA ASN A 396 -28.16 -6.26 12.19
C ASN A 396 -28.47 -7.55 12.97
N ILE A 397 -28.79 -7.47 14.26
CA ILE A 397 -29.05 -8.65 15.08
C ILE A 397 -30.41 -9.29 14.75
N ILE A 398 -30.38 -10.59 14.50
CA ILE A 398 -31.54 -11.47 14.53
C ILE A 398 -31.32 -12.38 15.75
N ILE A 399 -32.26 -12.36 16.69
CA ILE A 399 -32.16 -13.12 17.95
C ILE A 399 -32.66 -14.54 17.70
N ASP A 400 -31.73 -15.48 17.66
CA ASP A 400 -31.96 -16.90 17.43
C ASP A 400 -31.20 -17.77 18.46
N LYS A 401 -31.15 -19.09 18.22
CA LYS A 401 -30.44 -20.04 19.11
C LYS A 401 -28.91 -19.94 19.03
N ASN A 402 -28.38 -19.37 17.95
CA ASN A 402 -26.96 -19.27 17.62
C ASN A 402 -26.35 -17.92 17.99
N THR A 403 -27.15 -16.85 18.14
CA THR A 403 -26.75 -15.51 18.58
C THR A 403 -25.73 -15.57 19.71
N TRP A 404 -26.06 -16.31 20.76
CA TRP A 404 -25.34 -16.35 22.03
C TRP A 404 -24.16 -17.33 22.09
N VAL A 405 -23.85 -18.04 21.00
CA VAL A 405 -22.79 -19.07 20.94
C VAL A 405 -21.52 -18.50 20.30
N SER A 406 -20.58 -17.94 21.07
CA SER A 406 -19.34 -17.34 20.53
C SER A 406 -18.09 -18.15 20.85
N GLU A 407 -17.54 -18.83 19.84
CA GLU A 407 -16.30 -19.62 19.94
C GLU A 407 -15.04 -18.73 19.89
N GLU A 408 -14.99 -17.77 18.95
CA GLU A 408 -13.86 -16.86 18.79
C GLU A 408 -14.05 -15.50 19.49
N TRP A 409 -12.92 -14.88 19.85
CA TRP A 409 -12.86 -13.63 20.61
C TRP A 409 -12.02 -12.60 19.86
N PRO A 410 -12.64 -11.66 19.13
CA PRO A 410 -11.90 -10.71 18.29
C PRO A 410 -10.91 -9.88 19.11
N ALA A 411 -9.61 -9.99 18.82
CA ALA A 411 -8.54 -9.26 19.52
C ALA A 411 -8.66 -7.71 19.43
N ALA A 412 -9.67 -7.18 18.72
CA ALA A 412 -10.08 -5.78 18.79
C ALA A 412 -10.81 -5.44 20.11
N LEU A 413 -11.59 -6.37 20.67
CA LEU A 413 -12.39 -6.19 21.89
C LEU A 413 -11.50 -5.86 23.10
N PHE A 414 -10.52 -6.72 23.40
CA PHE A 414 -9.57 -6.50 24.50
C PHE A 414 -8.75 -5.20 24.34
N ARG A 415 -8.57 -4.70 23.11
CA ARG A 415 -7.91 -3.41 22.85
C ARG A 415 -8.83 -2.20 23.10
N VAL A 416 -10.15 -2.37 22.92
CA VAL A 416 -11.16 -1.37 23.31
C VAL A 416 -11.29 -1.35 24.83
N GLN A 417 -11.52 -2.50 25.48
CA GLN A 417 -11.61 -2.62 26.94
C GLN A 417 -10.37 -2.03 27.67
N ARG A 418 -9.16 -2.36 27.20
CA ARG A 418 -7.91 -1.81 27.78
C ARG A 418 -7.77 -0.30 27.60
N ALA A 419 -8.29 0.27 26.52
CA ALA A 419 -8.24 1.71 26.26
C ALA A 419 -9.32 2.51 27.01
N LEU A 420 -10.43 1.85 27.36
CA LEU A 420 -11.53 2.43 28.15
C LEU A 420 -11.33 2.32 29.67
N GLY A 421 -10.54 1.33 30.11
CA GLY A 421 -10.56 0.89 31.50
C GLY A 421 -11.75 -0.04 31.76
N LYS A 422 -11.66 -0.85 32.83
CA LYS A 422 -12.69 -1.87 33.14
C LYS A 422 -14.06 -1.24 33.32
N GLN A 423 -14.16 -0.23 34.19
CA GLN A 423 -15.42 0.43 34.57
C GLN A 423 -16.15 1.00 33.35
N THR A 424 -15.56 1.98 32.64
CA THR A 424 -16.16 2.59 31.44
C THR A 424 -16.62 1.56 30.38
N PHE A 425 -15.90 0.44 30.23
CA PHE A 425 -16.28 -0.63 29.32
C PHE A 425 -17.46 -1.47 29.86
N ASP A 426 -17.41 -1.86 31.14
CA ASP A 426 -18.45 -2.67 31.77
C ASP A 426 -19.77 -1.89 31.85
N ASP A 427 -19.73 -0.60 32.21
CA ASP A 427 -20.90 0.28 32.29
C ASP A 427 -21.56 0.46 30.91
N ALA A 428 -20.77 0.71 29.87
CA ALA A 428 -21.24 0.81 28.48
C ALA A 428 -21.90 -0.50 28.01
N VAL A 429 -21.34 -1.66 28.39
CA VAL A 429 -21.93 -2.97 28.07
C VAL A 429 -23.22 -3.23 28.85
N GLN A 430 -23.31 -2.82 30.12
CA GLN A 430 -24.55 -2.97 30.90
C GLN A 430 -25.68 -2.10 30.35
N ARG A 431 -25.40 -0.87 29.88
CA ARG A 431 -26.39 -0.07 29.14
C ARG A 431 -26.89 -0.80 27.90
N MET A 432 -25.98 -1.39 27.11
CA MET A 432 -26.38 -2.13 25.91
C MET A 432 -27.18 -3.41 26.22
N LYS A 433 -26.91 -4.10 27.34
CA LYS A 433 -27.72 -5.24 27.81
C LYS A 433 -29.16 -4.86 28.19
N GLY A 434 -29.41 -3.59 28.52
CA GLY A 434 -30.76 -3.05 28.67
C GLY A 434 -31.55 -3.03 27.35
N VAL A 435 -30.86 -2.82 26.22
CA VAL A 435 -31.44 -2.76 24.87
C VAL A 435 -31.57 -4.14 24.23
N ILE A 436 -30.49 -4.93 24.21
CA ILE A 436 -30.50 -6.32 23.73
C ILE A 436 -30.28 -7.24 24.93
N LYS A 437 -31.36 -7.80 25.48
CA LYS A 437 -31.28 -8.68 26.66
C LYS A 437 -30.65 -10.03 26.30
N PRO A 438 -29.51 -10.42 26.90
CA PRO A 438 -28.96 -11.76 26.74
C PRO A 438 -29.67 -12.78 27.64
N PRO A 439 -29.33 -14.08 27.52
CA PRO A 439 -29.57 -15.05 28.57
C PRO A 439 -28.92 -14.62 29.90
N LEU A 440 -29.37 -15.23 30.99
CA LEU A 440 -28.79 -15.04 32.32
C LEU A 440 -27.30 -15.42 32.36
N ASP A 441 -26.58 -14.89 33.33
CA ASP A 441 -25.16 -15.17 33.63
C ASP A 441 -24.12 -14.80 32.55
N PHE A 442 -24.54 -14.13 31.47
CA PHE A 442 -23.62 -13.65 30.42
C PHE A 442 -22.65 -12.57 30.93
N THR A 443 -21.35 -12.90 30.97
CA THR A 443 -20.29 -11.91 31.24
C THR A 443 -20.26 -10.82 30.17
N ASN A 444 -19.86 -9.60 30.54
CA ASN A 444 -19.84 -8.44 29.62
C ASN A 444 -18.96 -8.68 28.38
N VAL A 445 -17.84 -9.39 28.56
CA VAL A 445 -16.93 -9.72 27.45
C VAL A 445 -17.59 -10.73 26.51
N HIS A 446 -18.25 -11.78 27.03
CA HIS A 446 -18.90 -12.82 26.22
C HIS A 446 -20.08 -12.27 25.43
N TYR A 447 -20.92 -11.48 26.10
CA TYR A 447 -22.01 -10.73 25.49
C TYR A 447 -21.56 -9.89 24.29
N LEU A 448 -20.50 -9.09 24.44
CA LEU A 448 -19.96 -8.30 23.33
C LEU A 448 -19.30 -9.17 22.25
N GLY A 449 -18.72 -10.32 22.59
CA GLY A 449 -18.27 -11.33 21.64
C GLY A 449 -19.39 -11.77 20.70
N CYS A 450 -20.55 -12.13 21.27
CA CYS A 450 -21.76 -12.48 20.53
C CYS A 450 -22.24 -11.32 19.63
N LEU A 451 -22.32 -10.09 20.15
CA LEU A 451 -22.76 -8.93 19.36
C LEU A 451 -21.84 -8.62 18.17
N ILE A 452 -20.52 -8.80 18.29
CA ILE A 452 -19.57 -8.47 17.22
C ILE A 452 -19.75 -9.35 15.97
N LYS A 453 -20.42 -10.52 16.07
CA LYS A 453 -20.84 -11.31 14.89
C LYS A 453 -21.69 -10.50 13.90
N TYR A 454 -22.58 -9.66 14.44
CA TYR A 454 -23.54 -8.85 13.68
C TYR A 454 -22.97 -7.49 13.27
N VAL A 455 -21.73 -7.18 13.63
CA VAL A 455 -21.02 -5.98 13.19
C VAL A 455 -20.32 -6.27 11.87
N GLU A 456 -20.38 -5.35 10.90
CA GLU A 456 -19.49 -5.37 9.74
C GLU A 456 -18.02 -5.15 10.16
N THR A 457 -17.34 -6.21 10.59
CA THR A 457 -15.96 -6.12 11.14
C THR A 457 -14.91 -5.68 10.12
N ALA A 458 -15.25 -5.66 8.82
CA ALA A 458 -14.47 -5.03 7.77
C ALA A 458 -14.66 -3.50 7.85
N PRO A 459 -13.69 -2.72 8.39
CA PRO A 459 -13.86 -1.28 8.52
C PRO A 459 -14.10 -0.64 7.13
N PRO A 460 -14.99 0.36 7.02
CA PRO A 460 -15.29 1.00 5.75
C PRO A 460 -13.98 1.46 5.09
N LYS A 461 -13.70 0.90 3.90
CA LYS A 461 -12.36 0.93 3.29
C LYS A 461 -12.10 2.30 2.68
N THR A 462 -11.79 3.29 3.53
CA THR A 462 -11.47 4.68 3.15
C THR A 462 -10.73 4.74 1.81
N ASN A 463 -11.42 5.17 0.75
CA ASN A 463 -11.10 4.86 -0.66
C ASN A 463 -9.87 5.61 -1.22
N ARG A 464 -8.89 5.94 -0.37
CA ARG A 464 -7.59 6.49 -0.76
C ARG A 464 -6.45 5.51 -0.56
N ARG A 465 -6.36 4.60 -1.52
CA ARG A 465 -5.10 4.45 -2.24
C ARG A 465 -5.09 5.51 -3.35
N PHE A 466 -4.22 6.52 -3.21
CA PHE A 466 -3.60 7.13 -4.39
C PHE A 466 -2.96 6.01 -5.24
N PRO A 467 -2.62 6.24 -6.53
CA PRO A 467 -1.81 5.30 -7.32
C PRO A 467 -0.42 5.11 -6.70
N THR A 468 -0.39 4.21 -5.72
CA THR A 468 0.74 3.66 -4.98
C THR A 468 0.53 2.16 -5.10
N THR A 469 1.53 1.46 -5.64
CA THR A 469 1.52 0.03 -6.00
C THR A 469 0.60 -0.82 -5.13
N ILE A 470 -0.35 -1.51 -5.78
CA ILE A 470 -1.43 -2.26 -5.13
C ILE A 470 -0.82 -3.38 -4.26
N ARG A 471 -0.66 -3.12 -2.96
CA ARG A 471 -0.41 -4.16 -1.97
C ARG A 471 -1.69 -4.97 -1.79
N GLU A 472 -1.74 -6.16 -2.35
CA GLU A 472 -2.72 -7.17 -1.91
C GLU A 472 -2.33 -7.65 -0.50
N ALA A 473 -3.32 -8.13 0.26
CA ALA A 473 -3.10 -8.67 1.60
C ALA A 473 -2.96 -10.20 1.49
N VAL A 474 -1.76 -10.70 1.78
CA VAL A 474 -1.48 -12.14 1.85
C VAL A 474 -2.04 -12.70 3.17
N PRO A 475 -2.65 -13.89 3.19
CA PRO A 475 -3.08 -14.53 4.44
C PRO A 475 -1.91 -14.75 5.41
N SER A 476 -2.18 -14.69 6.72
CA SER A 476 -1.17 -14.98 7.74
C SER A 476 -0.98 -16.50 7.88
N SER A 477 0.19 -17.01 7.48
CA SER A 477 0.64 -18.34 7.88
C SER A 477 1.24 -18.28 9.29
N SER A 478 0.72 -19.07 10.21
CA SER A 478 1.24 -19.22 11.57
C SER A 478 2.27 -20.33 11.63
N ASN A 479 3.54 -20.01 11.35
CA ASN A 479 4.64 -20.95 11.52
C ASN A 479 5.17 -20.85 12.96
N SER A 480 4.78 -21.78 13.82
CA SER A 480 5.44 -22.01 15.11
C SER A 480 6.81 -22.65 14.88
N VAL A 481 7.81 -22.25 15.69
CA VAL A 481 9.13 -22.88 15.74
C VAL A 481 9.20 -23.68 17.04
N PRO A 482 9.56 -24.97 17.01
CA PRO A 482 9.72 -25.75 18.24
C PRO A 482 10.97 -25.30 19.00
N GLY A 483 10.79 -24.86 20.24
CA GLY A 483 11.88 -24.64 21.19
C GLY A 483 12.02 -25.84 22.12
N SER A 484 13.19 -26.48 22.16
CA SER A 484 13.44 -27.64 23.01
C SER A 484 13.53 -27.24 24.49
N SER A 485 12.65 -27.78 25.33
CA SER A 485 12.84 -27.81 26.78
C SER A 485 12.19 -29.06 27.37
N SER A 486 12.94 -29.79 28.20
CA SER A 486 12.49 -31.03 28.85
C SER A 486 11.55 -30.72 30.01
N SER A 487 10.42 -31.43 30.13
CA SER A 487 10.28 -32.49 31.16
C SER A 487 8.85 -33.03 31.34
N GLN A 488 8.78 -34.33 31.65
CA GLN A 488 7.66 -35.13 32.18
C GLN A 488 6.41 -35.39 31.31
N PRO A 489 5.70 -36.53 31.52
CA PRO A 489 4.60 -36.96 30.66
C PRO A 489 3.21 -36.74 31.30
N SER A 490 2.34 -36.02 30.59
CA SER A 490 0.89 -36.09 30.82
C SER A 490 0.26 -37.06 29.83
N LEU A 491 -0.29 -38.19 30.30
CA LEU A 491 -1.30 -38.90 29.52
C LEU A 491 -2.53 -38.00 29.43
N PHE A 492 -2.96 -37.65 28.21
CA PHE A 492 -4.35 -37.69 27.70
C PHE A 492 -4.43 -36.98 26.33
N ASP A 493 -5.48 -37.34 25.58
CA ASP A 493 -5.92 -36.78 24.29
C ASP A 493 -5.03 -37.05 23.05
N GLU A 494 -5.31 -38.17 22.38
CA GLU A 494 -4.64 -38.64 21.15
C GLU A 494 -5.23 -37.98 19.89
N GLY A 495 -5.26 -36.64 19.87
CA GLY A 495 -5.83 -35.85 18.78
C GLY A 495 -5.10 -36.03 17.45
N MET A 496 -5.83 -36.39 16.39
CA MET A 496 -5.27 -36.77 15.08
C MET A 496 -4.42 -35.66 14.41
N SER A 497 -3.11 -35.67 14.67
CA SER A 497 -2.11 -34.96 13.85
C SER A 497 -1.95 -35.70 12.52
N ILE A 498 -2.86 -35.43 11.57
CA ILE A 498 -2.78 -35.98 10.22
C ILE A 498 -1.48 -35.47 9.57
N ILE A 499 -0.49 -36.37 9.44
CA ILE A 499 0.73 -36.12 8.66
C ILE A 499 0.28 -35.82 7.23
N ALA A 500 0.41 -34.56 6.82
CA ALA A 500 -0.05 -34.11 5.52
C ALA A 500 0.83 -34.72 4.42
N ASP A 501 0.31 -35.76 3.75
CA ASP A 501 1.02 -36.45 2.67
C ASP A 501 1.48 -35.47 1.58
N ASN A 502 2.80 -35.38 1.42
CA ASN A 502 3.44 -34.54 0.42
C ASN A 502 3.03 -34.90 -1.02
N SER A 503 2.56 -36.13 -1.29
CA SER A 503 2.00 -36.50 -2.60
C SER A 503 0.75 -35.67 -2.96
N VAL A 504 -0.07 -35.31 -1.96
CA VAL A 504 -1.26 -34.46 -2.16
C VAL A 504 -0.87 -33.03 -2.53
N VAL A 505 0.23 -32.52 -1.97
CA VAL A 505 0.77 -31.19 -2.32
C VAL A 505 1.29 -31.17 -3.75
N ALA A 506 2.04 -32.20 -4.16
CA ALA A 506 2.55 -32.33 -5.53
C ALA A 506 1.43 -32.39 -6.58
N LYS A 507 0.39 -33.22 -6.35
CA LYS A 507 -0.80 -33.35 -7.24
C LYS A 507 -1.56 -32.03 -7.42
N ARG A 508 -1.49 -31.11 -6.45
CA ARG A 508 -2.16 -29.79 -6.50
C ARG A 508 -1.30 -28.66 -7.08
N SER A 509 -0.03 -28.92 -7.42
CA SER A 509 0.80 -27.92 -8.09
C SER A 509 0.41 -27.81 -9.57
N VAL A 510 0.30 -26.57 -10.06
CA VAL A 510 0.12 -26.24 -11.48
C VAL A 510 1.24 -25.35 -12.03
N ALA A 511 2.31 -25.19 -11.25
CA ALA A 511 3.41 -24.28 -11.57
C ALA A 511 4.12 -24.62 -12.90
N PRO A 512 4.51 -25.87 -13.21
CA PRO A 512 5.20 -26.14 -14.47
C PRO A 512 4.29 -25.95 -15.70
N GLU A 513 3.02 -26.35 -15.61
CA GLU A 513 2.06 -26.17 -16.71
C GLU A 513 1.77 -24.68 -16.97
N MET A 514 1.56 -23.90 -15.92
CA MET A 514 1.31 -22.46 -16.02
C MET A 514 2.55 -21.67 -16.47
N THR A 515 3.75 -22.06 -16.06
CA THR A 515 5.01 -21.47 -16.57
C THR A 515 5.23 -21.79 -18.05
N GLY A 516 4.97 -23.03 -18.48
CA GLY A 516 5.04 -23.41 -19.89
C GLY A 516 4.01 -22.67 -20.77
N PHE A 517 2.79 -22.51 -20.26
CA PHE A 517 1.74 -21.69 -20.88
C PHE A 517 2.13 -20.21 -20.98
N MET A 518 2.61 -19.62 -19.89
CA MET A 518 3.13 -18.24 -19.87
C MET A 518 4.31 -18.02 -20.83
N ALA A 519 5.18 -19.02 -21.01
CA ALA A 519 6.25 -18.98 -22.00
C ALA A 519 5.71 -18.95 -23.44
N ARG A 520 4.69 -19.76 -23.76
CA ARG A 520 4.03 -19.74 -25.07
C ARG A 520 3.35 -18.40 -25.37
N VAL A 521 2.63 -17.82 -24.39
CA VAL A 521 2.00 -16.49 -24.54
C VAL A 521 3.05 -15.39 -24.75
N LEU A 522 4.18 -15.43 -24.02
CA LEU A 522 5.30 -14.50 -24.23
C LEU A 522 5.90 -14.62 -25.63
N GLN A 523 6.05 -15.85 -26.14
CA GLN A 523 6.61 -16.09 -27.46
C GLN A 523 5.68 -15.59 -28.58
N GLU A 524 4.37 -15.87 -28.49
CA GLU A 524 3.39 -15.35 -29.43
C GLU A 524 3.36 -13.81 -29.43
N CYS A 525 3.45 -13.18 -28.26
CA CYS A 525 3.55 -11.72 -28.15
C CYS A 525 4.80 -11.17 -28.86
N ARG A 526 5.96 -11.81 -28.68
CA ARG A 526 7.21 -11.43 -29.39
C ARG A 526 7.08 -11.58 -30.90
N GLU A 527 6.47 -12.66 -31.37
CA GLU A 527 6.28 -12.91 -32.81
C GLU A 527 5.27 -11.96 -33.45
N LYS A 528 4.19 -11.62 -32.75
CA LYS A 528 3.23 -10.61 -33.19
C LYS A 528 3.88 -9.23 -33.26
N GLU A 529 4.69 -8.85 -32.27
CA GLU A 529 5.45 -7.59 -32.31
C GLU A 529 6.55 -7.58 -33.37
N LYS A 530 7.24 -8.71 -33.62
CA LYS A 530 8.23 -8.82 -34.71
C LYS A 530 7.59 -8.69 -36.11
N LYS A 531 6.33 -9.12 -36.27
CA LYS A 531 5.55 -9.00 -37.53
C LYS A 531 4.95 -7.60 -37.73
N CYS A 532 4.85 -6.78 -36.67
CA CYS A 532 4.55 -5.36 -36.79
C CYS A 532 5.86 -4.59 -36.96
N GLU A 533 6.36 -4.50 -38.20
CA GLU A 533 7.73 -4.08 -38.54
C GLU A 533 8.18 -2.72 -37.98
N GLU A 534 7.24 -1.85 -37.59
CA GLU A 534 7.50 -0.67 -36.75
C GLU A 534 7.93 -1.05 -35.32
N SER A 535 9.17 -1.53 -35.18
CA SER A 535 9.86 -1.72 -33.91
C SER A 535 9.99 -0.37 -33.19
N LEU A 536 9.02 -0.06 -32.32
CA LEU A 536 8.81 1.19 -31.56
C LEU A 536 10.03 1.75 -30.82
N MET A 537 11.13 1.00 -30.72
CA MET A 537 12.39 1.44 -30.13
C MET A 537 13.56 0.76 -30.85
N THR A 538 14.54 1.55 -31.30
CA THR A 538 15.70 1.03 -32.04
C THR A 538 16.68 0.28 -31.11
N SER A 539 17.52 -0.60 -31.68
CA SER A 539 18.56 -1.30 -30.92
C SER A 539 19.48 -0.36 -30.11
N PRO A 540 19.98 0.78 -30.66
CA PRO A 540 20.71 1.78 -29.88
C PRO A 540 19.90 2.39 -28.72
N ALA A 541 18.60 2.64 -28.88
CA ALA A 541 17.73 3.17 -27.82
C ALA A 541 17.52 2.15 -26.69
N LYS A 542 17.28 0.87 -27.03
CA LYS A 542 17.21 -0.27 -26.11
C LYS A 542 18.49 -0.40 -25.27
N LEU A 543 19.65 -0.36 -25.94
CA LEU A 543 20.98 -0.36 -25.32
C LEU A 543 21.21 0.88 -24.43
N GLY A 544 20.74 2.06 -24.86
CA GLY A 544 20.80 3.30 -24.09
C GLY A 544 20.06 3.21 -22.75
N ILE A 545 18.82 2.70 -22.77
CA ILE A 545 18.03 2.44 -21.56
C ILE A 545 18.75 1.45 -20.63
N ALA A 546 19.24 0.32 -21.16
CA ALA A 546 19.95 -0.69 -20.38
C ALA A 546 21.22 -0.12 -19.71
N ARG A 547 22.02 0.67 -20.44
CA ARG A 547 23.23 1.35 -19.92
C ARG A 547 22.89 2.43 -18.89
N PHE A 548 21.82 3.22 -19.10
CA PHE A 548 21.40 4.23 -18.13
C PHE A 548 20.96 3.60 -16.81
N VAL A 549 20.11 2.56 -16.86
CA VAL A 549 19.68 1.84 -15.65
C VAL A 549 20.86 1.17 -14.95
N LEU A 550 21.77 0.54 -15.69
CA LEU A 550 23.01 -0.03 -15.14
C LEU A 550 23.78 1.00 -14.29
N THR A 551 24.03 2.18 -14.85
CA THR A 551 24.75 3.27 -14.17
C THR A 551 24.01 3.78 -12.94
N ARG A 552 22.70 4.03 -13.04
CA ARG A 552 21.88 4.46 -11.89
C ARG A 552 21.83 3.42 -10.78
N TYR A 553 21.73 2.12 -11.13
CA TYR A 553 21.67 1.07 -10.13
C TYR A 553 23.03 0.84 -9.44
N ARG A 554 24.15 0.89 -10.20
CA ARG A 554 25.51 0.90 -9.61
C ARG A 554 25.70 2.06 -8.64
N ALA A 555 25.28 3.27 -8.99
CA ALA A 555 25.36 4.42 -8.09
C ALA A 555 24.56 4.20 -6.79
N VAL A 556 23.37 3.61 -6.87
CA VAL A 556 22.56 3.29 -5.67
C VAL A 556 23.21 2.19 -4.82
N LEU A 557 23.82 1.15 -5.41
CA LEU A 557 24.57 0.13 -4.67
C LEU A 557 25.77 0.74 -3.92
N SER A 558 26.55 1.60 -4.58
CA SER A 558 27.69 2.31 -3.96
C SER A 558 27.27 3.21 -2.80
N LEU A 559 26.14 3.92 -2.92
CA LEU A 559 25.62 4.80 -1.86
C LEU A 559 25.00 4.01 -0.68
N LYS A 560 24.29 2.92 -0.96
CA LYS A 560 23.50 2.20 0.05
C LYS A 560 24.32 1.53 1.14
N ARG A 561 25.57 1.13 0.84
CA ARG A 561 26.57 0.67 1.83
C ARG A 561 26.74 1.60 3.05
N LYS A 562 26.30 2.86 3.01
CA LYS A 562 26.36 3.82 4.13
C LYS A 562 25.01 4.11 4.83
N SER A 563 23.90 3.42 4.53
CA SER A 563 22.56 3.85 5.02
C SER A 563 21.49 2.80 5.34
N GLU A 564 21.69 1.51 5.09
CA GLU A 564 20.56 0.58 4.89
C GLU A 564 19.75 0.13 6.12
N GLU A 565 20.23 0.28 7.35
CA GLU A 565 19.53 -0.26 8.54
C GLU A 565 18.18 0.44 8.82
N LYS A 566 18.08 1.76 8.56
CA LYS A 566 17.07 2.63 9.17
C LYS A 566 15.66 2.59 8.54
N HIS A 567 15.40 1.71 7.56
CA HIS A 567 14.11 1.66 6.83
C HIS A 567 13.44 0.27 6.74
N ARG A 568 13.86 -0.72 7.55
CA ARG A 568 13.24 -2.06 7.69
C ARG A 568 11.75 -2.09 8.14
N ARG A 569 11.08 -0.94 8.30
CA ARG A 569 9.74 -0.78 8.91
C ARG A 569 8.53 -1.04 8.00
N SER A 570 8.69 -1.60 6.81
CA SER A 570 7.56 -2.27 6.12
C SER A 570 7.98 -3.61 5.52
N ARG A 571 7.91 -4.66 6.35
CA ARG A 571 8.08 -6.05 5.93
C ARG A 571 7.00 -6.38 4.89
N ILE A 572 7.39 -6.49 3.62
CA ILE A 572 6.68 -7.33 2.64
C ILE A 572 7.19 -8.74 2.91
N ALA A 573 6.30 -9.72 3.08
CA ALA A 573 6.68 -11.06 3.54
C ALA A 573 7.68 -11.75 2.58
N ASP A 574 7.47 -11.62 1.27
CA ASP A 574 8.46 -11.92 0.24
C ASP A 574 8.49 -10.77 -0.80
N PRO A 575 9.55 -9.95 -0.85
CA PRO A 575 9.68 -8.88 -1.85
C PRO A 575 10.03 -9.38 -3.26
N PHE A 576 10.25 -10.69 -3.44
CA PHE A 576 10.52 -11.35 -4.72
C PHE A 576 9.33 -12.17 -5.25
N SER A 577 8.20 -12.21 -4.52
CA SER A 577 6.98 -12.92 -4.95
C SER A 577 6.32 -12.30 -6.19
N PHE A 578 6.50 -10.99 -6.39
CA PHE A 578 5.92 -10.26 -7.52
C PHE A 578 6.83 -9.11 -8.00
N CYS A 579 6.77 -8.80 -9.29
CA CYS A 579 7.52 -7.71 -9.90
C CYS A 579 6.65 -6.85 -10.82
N GLY A 580 6.97 -5.56 -10.95
CA GLY A 580 6.28 -4.66 -11.88
C GLY A 580 6.74 -4.88 -13.32
N TRP A 581 5.80 -4.98 -14.27
CA TRP A 581 6.09 -5.31 -15.69
C TRP A 581 7.27 -4.53 -16.28
N ARG A 582 7.28 -3.20 -16.16
CA ARG A 582 8.39 -2.35 -16.65
C ARG A 582 9.77 -2.72 -16.10
N TRP A 583 9.86 -3.25 -14.89
CA TRP A 583 11.12 -3.65 -14.28
C TRP A 583 11.58 -5.01 -14.80
N LEU A 584 10.65 -5.89 -15.18
CA LEU A 584 10.94 -7.11 -15.94
C LEU A 584 11.38 -6.76 -17.37
N CYS A 585 10.72 -5.82 -18.06
CA CYS A 585 11.14 -5.33 -19.38
C CYS A 585 12.58 -4.78 -19.35
N VAL A 586 12.92 -4.00 -18.32
CA VAL A 586 14.30 -3.53 -18.08
C VAL A 586 15.25 -4.68 -17.77
N GLY A 587 14.84 -5.68 -16.96
CA GLY A 587 15.64 -6.87 -16.69
C GLY A 587 16.00 -7.64 -17.97
N GLY A 588 15.02 -7.85 -18.85
CA GLY A 588 15.21 -8.48 -20.16
C GLY A 588 16.07 -7.64 -21.12
N LEU A 589 15.86 -6.31 -21.17
CA LEU A 589 16.74 -5.41 -21.90
C LEU A 589 18.18 -5.45 -21.40
N MET A 590 18.38 -5.55 -20.09
CA MET A 590 19.71 -5.66 -19.49
C MET A 590 20.34 -7.05 -19.72
N ASN A 591 19.54 -8.10 -19.95
CA ASN A 591 20.01 -9.41 -20.37
C ASN A 591 20.51 -9.41 -21.82
N ASP A 592 19.73 -8.83 -22.75
CA ASP A 592 19.98 -8.99 -24.18
C ASP A 592 20.92 -7.92 -24.77
N TYR A 593 21.05 -6.75 -24.13
CA TYR A 593 21.83 -5.62 -24.66
C TYR A 593 23.09 -5.27 -23.86
N LEU A 594 23.33 -5.88 -22.69
CA LEU A 594 24.59 -5.71 -21.94
C LEU A 594 25.48 -6.94 -22.12
N LYS A 595 26.80 -6.75 -22.02
CA LYS A 595 27.72 -7.90 -21.95
C LYS A 595 27.42 -8.73 -20.69
N PRO A 596 27.37 -10.08 -20.75
CA PRO A 596 27.04 -10.92 -19.61
C PRO A 596 27.84 -10.62 -18.35
N GLU A 597 29.16 -10.40 -18.47
CA GLU A 597 30.04 -10.12 -17.33
C GLU A 597 29.67 -8.82 -16.58
N LEU A 598 29.14 -7.82 -17.30
CA LEU A 598 28.69 -6.55 -16.70
C LEU A 598 27.39 -6.71 -15.90
N LEU A 599 26.52 -7.63 -16.34
CA LEU A 599 25.26 -7.99 -15.71
C LEU A 599 25.49 -8.92 -14.51
N ASP A 600 26.33 -9.93 -14.67
CA ASP A 600 26.68 -10.87 -13.62
C ASP A 600 27.44 -10.19 -12.47
N LYS A 601 28.37 -9.28 -12.78
CA LYS A 601 29.00 -8.43 -11.77
C LYS A 601 27.98 -7.57 -11.03
N LEU A 602 26.99 -7.00 -11.73
CA LEU A 602 25.93 -6.19 -11.12
C LEU A 602 25.03 -7.01 -10.18
N ILE A 603 24.69 -8.24 -10.58
CA ILE A 603 23.87 -9.15 -9.77
C ILE A 603 24.66 -9.59 -8.55
N ALA A 604 25.92 -10.00 -8.70
CA ALA A 604 26.80 -10.34 -7.58
C ALA A 604 27.02 -9.14 -6.61
N ASP A 605 27.20 -7.93 -7.13
CA ASP A 605 27.32 -6.71 -6.30
C ASP A 605 26.00 -6.34 -5.60
N SER A 606 24.85 -6.74 -6.13
CA SER A 606 23.56 -6.64 -5.44
C SER A 606 23.34 -7.75 -4.41
N GLU A 607 23.77 -8.99 -4.69
CA GLU A 607 23.63 -10.14 -3.79
C GLU A 607 24.44 -9.97 -2.50
N LYS A 608 25.60 -9.28 -2.58
CA LYS A 608 26.37 -8.79 -1.41
C LYS A 608 25.60 -7.81 -0.50
N VAL A 609 24.48 -7.25 -0.97
CA VAL A 609 23.66 -6.26 -0.25
C VAL A 609 22.34 -6.86 0.23
N VAL A 610 21.66 -7.64 -0.61
CA VAL A 610 20.52 -8.48 -0.22
C VAL A 610 20.67 -9.82 -0.94
N PRO A 611 20.98 -10.93 -0.23
CA PRO A 611 21.11 -12.25 -0.83
C PRO A 611 19.87 -12.66 -1.63
N ARG A 612 20.09 -13.29 -2.79
CA ARG A 612 19.02 -13.86 -3.62
C ARG A 612 18.51 -15.17 -2.99
N PRO A 613 17.19 -15.36 -2.79
CA PRO A 613 16.65 -16.65 -2.37
C PRO A 613 16.95 -17.73 -3.43
N LYS A 614 17.25 -18.97 -3.00
CA LYS A 614 17.67 -20.05 -3.90
C LYS A 614 16.70 -20.29 -5.07
N HIS A 615 15.40 -20.18 -4.81
CA HIS A 615 14.29 -20.38 -5.75
C HIS A 615 13.92 -19.16 -6.60
N VAL A 616 14.73 -18.09 -6.60
CA VAL A 616 14.50 -16.89 -7.41
C VAL A 616 15.58 -16.79 -8.48
N SER A 617 15.18 -16.64 -9.75
CA SER A 617 16.13 -16.53 -10.86
C SER A 617 16.94 -15.23 -10.83
N ARG A 618 18.12 -15.24 -11.47
CA ARG A 618 19.06 -14.09 -11.52
C ARG A 618 18.37 -12.82 -12.03
N LEU A 619 17.59 -12.93 -13.11
CA LEU A 619 16.92 -11.80 -13.77
C LEU A 619 15.68 -11.33 -13.00
N TRP A 620 14.88 -12.25 -12.45
CA TRP A 620 13.74 -11.88 -11.61
C TRP A 620 14.18 -11.16 -10.33
N TYR A 621 15.26 -11.66 -9.69
CA TYR A 621 15.92 -10.98 -8.59
C TYR A 621 16.36 -9.57 -8.98
N LEU A 622 17.08 -9.40 -10.10
CA LEU A 622 17.51 -8.09 -10.57
C LEU A 622 16.34 -7.13 -10.76
N ALA A 623 15.27 -7.55 -11.44
CA ALA A 623 14.08 -6.74 -11.66
C ALA A 623 13.42 -6.30 -10.34
N CYS A 624 13.28 -7.21 -9.36
CA CYS A 624 12.75 -6.89 -8.03
C CYS A 624 13.67 -5.94 -7.23
N ARG A 625 14.99 -6.05 -7.41
CA ARG A 625 15.98 -5.15 -6.80
C ARG A 625 15.94 -3.76 -7.44
N LEU A 626 15.85 -3.66 -8.76
CA LEU A 626 15.64 -2.40 -9.49
C LEU A 626 14.37 -1.71 -9.00
N GLN A 627 13.24 -2.44 -8.93
CA GLN A 627 11.97 -1.95 -8.36
C GLN A 627 12.09 -1.41 -6.92
N THR A 628 12.96 -2.01 -6.11
CA THR A 628 13.14 -1.67 -4.68
C THR A 628 14.14 -0.52 -4.46
N CYS A 629 15.05 -0.29 -5.41
CA CYS A 629 16.17 0.64 -5.28
C CYS A 629 16.05 1.89 -6.15
N LEU A 630 15.31 1.84 -7.25
CA LEU A 630 15.11 2.96 -8.18
C LEU A 630 13.68 3.51 -8.09
N LYS A 631 13.52 4.84 -8.12
CA LYS A 631 12.21 5.46 -8.27
C LYS A 631 11.84 5.52 -9.75
N GLY A 632 10.65 5.05 -10.10
CA GLY A 632 10.20 4.99 -11.50
C GLY A 632 10.02 6.35 -12.21
N ALA A 633 10.10 7.48 -11.50
CA ALA A 633 10.14 8.83 -12.09
C ALA A 633 11.58 9.25 -12.41
N ASP A 634 12.48 9.14 -11.42
CA ASP A 634 13.93 9.40 -11.55
C ASP A 634 14.61 8.54 -12.63
N THR A 635 13.99 7.42 -13.04
CA THR A 635 14.47 6.59 -14.16
C THR A 635 14.02 7.13 -15.53
N VAL A 636 12.81 7.68 -15.65
CA VAL A 636 12.29 8.25 -16.92
C VAL A 636 13.12 9.42 -17.39
N GLN A 637 13.55 10.28 -16.47
CA GLN A 637 14.28 11.51 -16.79
C GLN A 637 15.62 11.25 -17.53
N GLY A 638 16.21 10.07 -17.38
CA GLY A 638 17.41 9.67 -18.12
C GLY A 638 17.16 8.79 -19.34
N PHE A 639 15.90 8.60 -19.76
CA PHE A 639 15.58 8.03 -21.07
C PHE A 639 15.67 9.07 -22.20
N GLY A 640 16.34 10.21 -21.99
CA GLY A 640 16.49 11.29 -22.98
C GLY A 640 17.27 10.93 -24.26
N CYS A 641 17.71 9.68 -24.41
CA CYS A 641 18.12 9.09 -25.69
C CYS A 641 16.93 8.55 -26.53
N VAL A 642 15.70 8.75 -26.07
CA VAL A 642 14.45 8.37 -26.74
C VAL A 642 13.50 9.57 -26.71
N GLU A 643 13.01 10.01 -27.86
CA GLU A 643 12.18 11.21 -28.00
C GLU A 643 10.85 11.13 -27.21
N MET A 644 10.31 9.92 -27.08
CA MET A 644 9.12 9.64 -26.28
C MET A 644 9.38 8.49 -25.29
N VAL A 645 8.95 8.68 -24.05
CA VAL A 645 9.02 7.65 -23.00
C VAL A 645 8.22 6.40 -23.45
N PRO A 646 8.84 5.20 -23.52
CA PRO A 646 8.18 4.03 -24.07
C PRO A 646 6.86 3.68 -23.34
N ALA A 647 5.81 3.37 -24.11
CA ALA A 647 4.45 3.21 -23.57
C ALA A 647 4.33 2.15 -22.46
N TRP A 648 5.15 1.09 -22.51
CA TRP A 648 5.21 0.05 -21.47
C TRP A 648 5.72 0.55 -20.12
N TRP A 649 6.46 1.67 -20.06
CA TRP A 649 6.98 2.20 -18.80
C TRP A 649 5.89 2.66 -17.83
N PHE A 650 4.79 3.17 -18.38
CA PHE A 650 3.65 3.66 -17.61
C PHE A 650 2.77 2.51 -17.07
N LEU A 651 2.98 1.28 -17.56
CA LEU A 651 2.22 0.09 -17.16
C LEU A 651 2.76 -0.42 -15.81
N ASN A 652 2.26 0.19 -14.73
CA ASN A 652 2.55 -0.17 -13.34
C ASN A 652 1.79 -1.46 -12.90
N THR A 653 1.86 -2.48 -13.75
CA THR A 653 1.19 -3.77 -13.63
C THR A 653 2.04 -4.74 -12.82
N VAL A 654 1.42 -5.53 -11.96
CA VAL A 654 2.09 -6.56 -11.15
C VAL A 654 2.03 -7.91 -11.86
N ILE A 655 3.18 -8.58 -11.97
CA ILE A 655 3.36 -9.95 -12.47
C ILE A 655 3.84 -10.81 -11.29
N TYR A 656 3.35 -12.04 -11.21
CA TYR A 656 3.68 -13.00 -10.14
C TYR A 656 4.82 -13.92 -10.58
N ARG A 657 5.77 -14.18 -9.67
CA ARG A 657 6.96 -15.01 -9.95
C ARG A 657 6.59 -16.44 -10.31
N ASP A 658 5.63 -17.01 -9.58
CA ASP A 658 5.47 -18.47 -9.44
C ASP A 658 5.00 -19.19 -10.72
N HIS A 659 4.65 -18.41 -11.76
CA HIS A 659 4.27 -18.89 -13.10
C HIS A 659 4.99 -18.12 -14.22
N PHE A 660 6.02 -17.32 -13.90
CA PHE A 660 6.80 -16.60 -14.90
C PHE A 660 8.06 -17.41 -15.26
N PRO A 661 8.48 -17.48 -16.53
CA PRO A 661 9.70 -18.18 -16.91
C PRO A 661 10.93 -17.68 -16.14
N GLU A 662 11.73 -18.61 -15.61
CA GLU A 662 12.91 -18.27 -14.82
C GLU A 662 13.94 -17.49 -15.64
N THR A 663 14.10 -17.85 -16.91
CA THR A 663 14.93 -17.16 -17.90
C THR A 663 14.07 -16.36 -18.86
N PHE A 664 14.46 -15.11 -19.12
CA PHE A 664 13.78 -14.25 -20.08
C PHE A 664 14.73 -13.18 -20.63
N GLY A 665 14.85 -13.12 -21.95
CA GLY A 665 15.42 -11.96 -22.64
C GLY A 665 14.42 -10.81 -22.74
N GLU A 666 14.52 -9.99 -23.79
CA GLU A 666 13.62 -8.86 -24.05
C GLU A 666 12.15 -9.29 -23.99
N LEU A 667 11.36 -8.52 -23.24
CA LEU A 667 9.93 -8.75 -23.06
C LEU A 667 9.13 -7.83 -24.00
N PRO A 668 7.98 -8.31 -24.52
CA PRO A 668 7.18 -7.55 -25.49
C PRO A 668 6.72 -6.19 -24.92
N MET A 669 6.78 -5.18 -25.78
CA MET A 669 6.75 -3.76 -25.41
C MET A 669 5.48 -3.02 -25.83
N SER A 670 4.61 -3.63 -26.64
CA SER A 670 3.32 -3.03 -26.97
C SER A 670 2.39 -3.01 -25.76
N LYS A 671 1.47 -2.03 -25.73
CA LYS A 671 0.38 -1.96 -24.74
C LYS A 671 -0.52 -3.20 -24.80
N THR A 672 -0.66 -3.83 -25.97
CA THR A 672 -1.50 -5.01 -26.19
C THR A 672 -0.89 -6.26 -25.57
N SER A 673 0.37 -6.57 -25.85
CA SER A 673 1.08 -7.70 -25.25
C SER A 673 1.25 -7.53 -23.75
N ALA A 674 1.59 -6.33 -23.29
CA ALA A 674 1.69 -6.03 -21.86
C ALA A 674 0.34 -6.19 -21.13
N ARG A 675 -0.79 -5.91 -21.80
CA ARG A 675 -2.14 -6.22 -21.29
C ARG A 675 -2.39 -7.72 -21.26
N LEU A 676 -2.07 -8.45 -22.32
CA LEU A 676 -2.23 -9.90 -22.36
C LEU A 676 -1.45 -10.55 -21.22
N MET A 677 -0.14 -10.28 -21.11
CA MET A 677 0.72 -10.80 -20.04
C MET A 677 0.26 -10.45 -18.63
N ALA A 678 -0.39 -9.29 -18.44
CA ALA A 678 -1.00 -8.91 -17.17
C ALA A 678 -2.14 -9.86 -16.77
N PHE A 679 -3.07 -10.09 -17.70
CA PHE A 679 -4.22 -10.96 -17.47
C PHE A 679 -3.77 -12.43 -17.36
N THR A 680 -2.87 -12.90 -18.21
CA THR A 680 -2.30 -14.25 -18.15
C THR A 680 -1.60 -14.52 -16.82
N SER A 681 -0.75 -13.61 -16.34
CA SER A 681 -0.07 -13.77 -15.04
C SER A 681 -1.04 -13.73 -13.85
N LYS A 682 -2.03 -12.82 -13.90
CA LYS A 682 -3.04 -12.69 -12.83
C LYS A 682 -3.94 -13.92 -12.77
N ALA A 683 -4.35 -14.45 -13.94
CA ALA A 683 -5.11 -15.68 -14.07
C ALA A 683 -4.32 -16.88 -13.55
N ALA A 684 -3.09 -17.09 -14.03
CA ALA A 684 -2.25 -18.21 -13.57
C ALA A 684 -2.09 -18.24 -12.04
N HIS A 685 -1.81 -17.08 -11.42
CA HIS A 685 -1.68 -16.96 -9.97
C HIS A 685 -2.98 -17.26 -9.22
N TRP A 686 -4.13 -16.77 -9.71
CA TRP A 686 -5.43 -17.16 -9.17
C TRP A 686 -5.71 -18.65 -9.36
N ILE A 687 -5.36 -19.23 -10.50
CA ILE A 687 -5.60 -20.65 -10.80
C ILE A 687 -4.79 -21.56 -9.89
N ALA A 688 -3.50 -21.28 -9.69
CA ALA A 688 -2.68 -22.04 -8.74
C ALA A 688 -3.21 -21.90 -7.30
N THR A 689 -3.59 -20.69 -6.88
CA THR A 689 -4.19 -20.45 -5.56
C THR A 689 -5.52 -21.20 -5.39
N GLY A 690 -6.34 -21.26 -6.43
CA GLY A 690 -7.64 -21.92 -6.43
C GLY A 690 -7.55 -23.43 -6.46
N ILE A 691 -6.70 -24.00 -7.32
CA ILE A 691 -6.48 -25.45 -7.41
C ILE A 691 -5.82 -26.00 -6.13
N HIS A 692 -4.87 -25.27 -5.54
CA HIS A 692 -4.30 -25.63 -4.24
C HIS A 692 -5.35 -25.72 -3.12
N LYS A 693 -6.30 -24.77 -3.11
CA LYS A 693 -7.42 -24.69 -2.18
C LYS A 693 -8.64 -25.53 -2.57
N PHE A 694 -8.65 -26.16 -3.74
CA PHE A 694 -9.84 -26.82 -4.29
C PHE A 694 -10.29 -28.00 -3.42
N ARG A 695 -11.60 -28.06 -3.16
CA ARG A 695 -12.28 -29.13 -2.41
C ARG A 695 -13.68 -29.30 -3.00
N LEU A 696 -14.10 -30.53 -3.28
CA LEU A 696 -15.47 -30.78 -3.71
C LEU A 696 -16.46 -30.52 -2.56
N SER A 697 -17.58 -29.88 -2.87
CA SER A 697 -18.73 -29.64 -1.99
C SER A 697 -19.97 -29.36 -2.85
N SER A 698 -21.16 -29.39 -2.25
CA SER A 698 -22.41 -29.01 -2.92
C SER A 698 -22.36 -27.61 -3.54
N ARG A 699 -21.64 -26.66 -2.90
CA ARG A 699 -21.45 -25.28 -3.36
C ARG A 699 -20.23 -25.09 -4.29
N THR A 700 -19.52 -26.14 -4.71
CA THR A 700 -18.37 -26.02 -5.65
C THR A 700 -18.80 -25.38 -6.97
N TRP A 701 -19.87 -25.89 -7.56
CA TRP A 701 -20.25 -25.62 -8.96
C TRP A 701 -21.38 -24.59 -9.13
N SER A 702 -21.83 -23.92 -8.06
CA SER A 702 -22.84 -22.87 -8.16
C SER A 702 -22.28 -21.62 -8.87
N PRO A 703 -23.12 -20.75 -9.48
CA PRO A 703 -22.66 -19.50 -10.08
C PRO A 703 -21.94 -18.57 -9.08
N THR A 704 -21.08 -17.68 -9.56
CA THR A 704 -20.43 -16.65 -8.73
C THR A 704 -20.87 -15.24 -9.13
N LEU A 705 -20.65 -14.28 -8.23
CA LEU A 705 -20.67 -12.84 -8.58
C LEU A 705 -19.37 -12.41 -9.30
N ASN A 706 -18.74 -13.26 -10.12
CA ASN A 706 -17.52 -12.95 -10.88
C ASN A 706 -17.62 -13.34 -12.37
N ASP A 707 -18.79 -13.74 -12.85
CA ASP A 707 -19.11 -13.99 -14.26
C ASP A 707 -18.63 -12.86 -15.20
N ASP A 708 -18.96 -11.61 -14.89
CA ASP A 708 -18.57 -10.44 -15.70
C ASP A 708 -17.06 -10.13 -15.67
N ILE A 709 -16.34 -10.58 -14.64
CA ILE A 709 -14.88 -10.54 -14.58
C ILE A 709 -14.31 -11.63 -15.48
N VAL A 710 -14.87 -12.84 -15.44
CA VAL A 710 -14.44 -13.96 -16.29
C VAL A 710 -14.68 -13.64 -17.76
N ASP A 711 -15.77 -12.96 -18.11
CA ASP A 711 -16.00 -12.39 -19.45
C ASP A 711 -14.87 -11.43 -19.88
N VAL A 712 -14.40 -10.55 -19.00
CA VAL A 712 -13.27 -9.66 -19.32
C VAL A 712 -11.97 -10.46 -19.49
N PHE A 713 -11.72 -11.49 -18.68
CA PHE A 713 -10.54 -12.35 -18.85
C PHE A 713 -10.59 -13.13 -20.17
N HIS A 714 -11.71 -13.77 -20.51
CA HIS A 714 -11.94 -14.46 -21.78
C HIS A 714 -11.77 -13.49 -22.96
N LYS A 715 -12.33 -12.27 -22.88
CA LYS A 715 -12.20 -11.21 -23.90
C LYS A 715 -10.77 -10.67 -24.07
N VAL A 716 -9.91 -10.72 -23.05
CA VAL A 716 -8.49 -10.32 -23.15
C VAL A 716 -7.60 -11.44 -23.68
N LEU A 717 -7.83 -12.67 -23.21
CA LEU A 717 -7.06 -13.85 -23.60
C LEU A 717 -7.42 -14.33 -25.02
N GLY A 718 -8.67 -14.17 -25.43
CA GLY A 718 -9.23 -14.80 -26.63
C GLY A 718 -9.49 -16.30 -26.43
N ASP A 719 -10.25 -16.90 -27.34
CA ASP A 719 -10.74 -18.28 -27.20
C ASP A 719 -9.60 -19.30 -27.07
N HIS A 720 -8.52 -19.12 -27.85
CA HIS A 720 -7.36 -20.02 -27.83
C HIS A 720 -6.69 -20.09 -26.45
N TRP A 721 -6.18 -18.96 -25.94
CA TRP A 721 -5.46 -18.92 -24.67
C TRP A 721 -6.37 -19.16 -23.46
N PHE A 722 -7.66 -18.79 -23.55
CA PHE A 722 -8.63 -19.13 -22.51
C PHE A 722 -8.89 -20.64 -22.47
N SER A 723 -9.19 -21.28 -23.61
CA SER A 723 -9.45 -22.74 -23.66
C SER A 723 -8.24 -23.56 -23.23
N GLU A 724 -7.02 -23.16 -23.60
CA GLU A 724 -5.80 -23.85 -23.17
C GLU A 724 -5.61 -23.76 -21.63
N MET A 725 -5.86 -22.57 -21.05
CA MET A 725 -5.85 -22.36 -19.61
C MET A 725 -6.91 -23.21 -18.89
N ILE A 726 -8.12 -23.32 -19.44
CA ILE A 726 -9.16 -24.22 -18.91
C ILE A 726 -8.77 -25.69 -19.05
N ASN A 727 -8.09 -26.10 -20.11
CA ASN A 727 -7.63 -27.49 -20.25
C ASN A 727 -6.60 -27.89 -19.18
N ILE A 728 -5.73 -26.96 -18.76
CA ILE A 728 -4.84 -27.18 -17.60
C ILE A 728 -5.67 -27.35 -16.31
N ILE A 729 -6.70 -26.53 -16.10
CA ILE A 729 -7.62 -26.67 -14.96
C ILE A 729 -8.34 -28.03 -14.99
N LYS A 730 -8.91 -28.41 -16.14
CA LYS A 730 -9.64 -29.67 -16.34
C LYS A 730 -8.75 -30.89 -16.03
N ALA A 731 -7.51 -30.90 -16.51
CA ALA A 731 -6.55 -31.96 -16.20
C ALA A 731 -6.27 -32.05 -14.68
N LYS A 732 -6.03 -30.92 -14.01
CA LYS A 732 -5.64 -30.88 -12.59
C LYS A 732 -6.78 -31.16 -11.63
N ILE A 733 -8.00 -30.65 -11.88
CA ILE A 733 -9.16 -31.01 -11.06
C ILE A 733 -9.48 -32.50 -11.20
N SER A 734 -9.30 -33.10 -12.39
CA SER A 734 -9.46 -34.55 -12.59
C SER A 734 -8.44 -35.39 -11.80
N GLN A 735 -7.25 -34.86 -11.52
CA GLN A 735 -6.25 -35.50 -10.65
C GLN A 735 -6.57 -35.34 -9.15
N ILE A 736 -7.36 -34.34 -8.76
CA ILE A 736 -7.76 -34.08 -7.37
C ILE A 736 -9.07 -34.79 -7.02
N VAL A 737 -9.98 -34.96 -8.00
CA VAL A 737 -11.30 -35.58 -7.86
C VAL A 737 -11.55 -36.49 -9.08
N PRO A 738 -11.02 -37.72 -9.11
CA PRO A 738 -11.02 -38.56 -10.32
C PRO A 738 -12.40 -39.05 -10.75
N GLU A 739 -13.33 -39.28 -9.81
CA GLU A 739 -14.65 -39.85 -10.09
C GLU A 739 -15.66 -38.80 -10.57
N GLU A 740 -15.96 -37.79 -9.74
CA GLU A 740 -16.90 -36.72 -10.09
C GLU A 740 -16.30 -35.63 -10.99
N GLY A 741 -15.01 -35.33 -10.86
CA GLY A 741 -14.37 -34.18 -11.51
C GLY A 741 -14.57 -34.15 -13.03
N PRO A 742 -14.16 -35.19 -13.78
CA PRO A 742 -14.34 -35.25 -15.23
C PRO A 742 -15.80 -35.11 -15.65
N GLN A 743 -16.72 -35.84 -14.98
CA GLN A 743 -18.15 -35.86 -15.33
C GLN A 743 -18.84 -34.52 -15.09
N ARG A 744 -18.41 -33.76 -14.07
CA ARG A 744 -18.91 -32.40 -13.80
C ARG A 744 -18.33 -31.40 -14.79
N MET A 745 -17.03 -31.44 -15.06
CA MET A 745 -16.37 -30.48 -15.95
C MET A 745 -16.74 -30.64 -17.43
N GLN A 746 -17.15 -31.83 -17.87
CA GLN A 746 -17.74 -32.02 -19.20
C GLN A 746 -19.10 -31.33 -19.38
N LYS A 747 -19.81 -31.01 -18.29
CA LYS A 747 -21.16 -30.41 -18.29
C LYS A 747 -21.14 -28.91 -18.01
N LEU A 748 -19.97 -28.33 -17.70
CA LEU A 748 -19.81 -26.92 -17.34
C LEU A 748 -19.19 -26.14 -18.48
N SER A 749 -19.59 -24.88 -18.63
CA SER A 749 -18.90 -23.97 -19.54
C SER A 749 -17.49 -23.65 -19.03
N ASP A 750 -16.59 -23.37 -19.96
CA ASP A 750 -15.22 -22.94 -19.67
C ASP A 750 -15.16 -21.70 -18.76
N LYS A 751 -16.15 -20.80 -18.86
CA LYS A 751 -16.32 -19.66 -17.95
C LYS A 751 -16.71 -20.10 -16.53
N SER A 752 -17.68 -21.01 -16.40
CA SER A 752 -18.13 -21.55 -15.11
C SER A 752 -17.02 -22.32 -14.38
N ILE A 753 -16.11 -22.95 -15.13
CA ILE A 753 -14.90 -23.59 -14.59
C ILE A 753 -13.93 -22.54 -14.05
N MET A 754 -13.70 -21.43 -14.77
CA MET A 754 -12.86 -20.32 -14.30
C MET A 754 -13.45 -19.63 -13.06
N GLU A 755 -14.76 -19.35 -13.05
CA GLU A 755 -15.48 -18.82 -11.88
C GLU A 755 -15.29 -19.72 -10.65
N THR A 756 -15.45 -21.02 -10.83
CA THR A 756 -15.24 -22.02 -9.76
C THR A 756 -13.83 -21.90 -9.19
N VAL A 757 -12.80 -21.87 -10.04
CA VAL A 757 -11.41 -21.75 -9.56
C VAL A 757 -11.17 -20.40 -8.86
N MET A 758 -11.75 -19.30 -9.36
CA MET A 758 -11.67 -17.98 -8.72
C MET A 758 -12.38 -17.91 -7.35
N ARG A 759 -13.47 -18.67 -7.15
CA ARG A 759 -14.11 -18.89 -5.84
C ARG A 759 -13.11 -19.52 -4.86
N TYR A 760 -12.50 -20.65 -5.21
CA TYR A 760 -11.55 -21.34 -4.32
C TYR A 760 -10.27 -20.53 -4.07
N ALA A 761 -9.84 -19.74 -5.06
CA ALA A 761 -8.74 -18.79 -4.89
C ALA A 761 -9.06 -17.65 -3.91
N GLN A 762 -10.34 -17.46 -3.54
CA GLN A 762 -10.87 -16.39 -2.70
C GLN A 762 -10.65 -15.00 -3.33
N VAL A 763 -10.85 -14.90 -4.66
CA VAL A 763 -10.72 -13.63 -5.40
C VAL A 763 -11.89 -12.71 -5.03
N GLY A 764 -11.66 -11.83 -4.07
CA GLY A 764 -12.65 -10.82 -3.66
C GLY A 764 -12.93 -9.85 -4.82
N ARG A 765 -14.18 -9.87 -5.31
CA ARG A 765 -14.70 -9.10 -6.47
C ARG A 765 -14.08 -7.70 -6.63
N ARG A 766 -14.06 -6.89 -5.56
CA ARG A 766 -13.51 -5.51 -5.55
C ARG A 766 -12.04 -5.43 -6.02
N SER A 767 -11.20 -6.43 -5.76
CA SER A 767 -9.80 -6.46 -6.24
C SER A 767 -9.73 -6.78 -7.73
N ALA A 768 -10.60 -7.69 -8.21
CA ALA A 768 -10.67 -8.09 -9.60
C ALA A 768 -11.28 -7.00 -10.49
N CYS A 769 -12.41 -6.39 -10.11
CA CYS A 769 -12.93 -5.19 -10.77
C CYS A 769 -11.85 -4.08 -10.79
N GLY A 770 -11.17 -3.84 -9.66
CA GLY A 770 -10.09 -2.86 -9.60
C GLY A 770 -8.92 -3.13 -10.57
N PHE A 771 -8.67 -4.39 -10.91
CA PHE A 771 -7.69 -4.80 -11.92
C PHE A 771 -8.22 -4.62 -13.35
N CYS A 772 -9.46 -5.02 -13.64
CA CYS A 772 -10.11 -4.85 -14.95
C CYS A 772 -10.29 -3.37 -15.31
N ASN A 773 -10.81 -2.56 -14.39
CA ASN A 773 -10.99 -1.12 -14.56
C ASN A 773 -9.65 -0.39 -14.76
N ALA A 774 -8.56 -0.85 -14.14
CA ALA A 774 -7.21 -0.29 -14.37
C ALA A 774 -6.69 -0.52 -15.81
N TRP A 775 -7.28 -1.46 -16.56
CA TRP A 775 -7.01 -1.71 -17.98
C TRP A 775 -8.06 -1.13 -18.94
N GLY A 776 -9.05 -0.40 -18.41
CA GLY A 776 -10.11 0.24 -19.21
C GLY A 776 -11.30 -0.68 -19.54
N PHE A 777 -11.47 -1.79 -18.83
CA PHE A 777 -12.71 -2.57 -18.88
C PHE A 777 -13.62 -2.13 -17.75
N ASP A 778 -14.79 -1.60 -18.07
CA ASP A 778 -15.80 -1.33 -17.04
C ASP A 778 -16.48 -2.64 -16.64
N VAL A 779 -16.46 -2.93 -15.34
CA VAL A 779 -17.08 -4.12 -14.75
C VAL A 779 -18.27 -3.64 -13.91
N PRO A 780 -19.52 -4.00 -14.29
CA PRO A 780 -20.71 -3.49 -13.62
C PRO A 780 -20.67 -3.63 -12.10
N LYS A 781 -21.02 -2.55 -11.40
CA LYS A 781 -21.20 -2.56 -9.94
C LYS A 781 -22.52 -3.27 -9.60
N LYS A 782 -22.59 -4.59 -9.86
CA LYS A 782 -23.63 -5.49 -9.33
C LYS A 782 -23.75 -5.21 -7.84
N ARG A 783 -24.90 -4.69 -7.42
CA ARG A 783 -25.19 -4.42 -6.01
C ARG A 783 -25.35 -5.77 -5.29
N HIS A 784 -25.06 -5.83 -4.00
CA HIS A 784 -25.21 -7.07 -3.23
C HIS A 784 -26.68 -7.34 -2.85
N ASP A 785 -27.54 -6.33 -3.03
CA ASP A 785 -28.94 -6.18 -2.66
C ASP A 785 -29.92 -7.23 -3.28
N MET A 786 -29.42 -8.24 -4.01
CA MET A 786 -30.20 -9.30 -4.66
C MET A 786 -29.56 -10.69 -4.52
N VAL A 787 -28.85 -10.96 -3.43
CA VAL A 787 -28.71 -12.34 -2.96
C VAL A 787 -30.05 -12.72 -2.33
N VAL A 788 -30.92 -13.36 -3.12
CA VAL A 788 -32.14 -14.00 -2.62
C VAL A 788 -31.70 -15.12 -1.68
N ASP A 789 -32.29 -15.18 -0.49
CA ASP A 789 -31.89 -16.12 0.55
C ASP A 789 -32.55 -17.49 0.27
N GLU A 790 -31.89 -18.32 -0.54
CA GLU A 790 -32.42 -19.62 -1.00
C GLU A 790 -32.61 -20.67 0.12
N ASP A 791 -32.27 -20.33 1.36
CA ASP A 791 -32.60 -21.12 2.56
C ASP A 791 -34.02 -20.78 3.14
N GLU A 792 -34.80 -19.87 2.53
CA GLU A 792 -36.24 -19.72 2.85
C GLU A 792 -37.04 -20.94 2.34
N PRO A 793 -37.67 -21.75 3.22
CA PRO A 793 -38.39 -22.95 2.80
C PRO A 793 -39.66 -22.58 2.03
N PRO A 794 -40.04 -23.32 0.98
CA PRO A 794 -41.14 -22.95 0.09
C PRO A 794 -42.45 -22.79 0.88
N THR A 795 -42.93 -21.54 0.96
CA THR A 795 -44.16 -21.18 1.65
C THR A 795 -45.32 -21.99 1.08
N LYS A 796 -45.92 -22.83 1.92
CA LYS A 796 -47.06 -23.67 1.52
C LYS A 796 -48.18 -22.77 1.02
N LYS A 797 -48.50 -22.85 -0.28
CA LYS A 797 -49.68 -22.21 -0.83
C LYS A 797 -50.91 -22.74 -0.10
N SER A 798 -51.50 -21.91 0.75
CA SER A 798 -52.83 -22.14 1.31
C SER A 798 -53.83 -22.12 0.16
N VAL A 799 -54.44 -23.27 -0.12
CA VAL A 799 -55.56 -23.35 -1.05
C VAL A 799 -56.79 -22.76 -0.35
N GLN A 800 -57.40 -21.79 -1.01
CA GLN A 800 -58.80 -21.35 -0.84
C GLN A 800 -59.45 -21.36 -2.22
#